data_AF-W5PD19-F1
#
_entry.id   AF-W5PD19-F1
#
_cell.length_a   1.000
_cell.length_b   1.000
_cell.length_c   1.000
_cell.angle_alpha   90.00
_cell.angle_beta   90.00
_cell.angle_gamma   90.00
#
_symmetry.space_group_name_H-M   'P 1'
#
loop_
_entity.id
_entity.type
_entity.pdbx_description
1 polymer ?
#
loop_
_entity_poly.entity_id
_entity_poly.type
_entity_poly.pdbx_seq_one_letter_code
_entity_poly.pdbx_strand_id
1 'polypeptide(L)'
;MADAFGDELFSVFEDDSTTAPGAKKDKEKEKGKWKGPPGSAEKTGKCFDGKLQSESTNVGKNKRDADFEGVDEPIFGKKPRVEESITEDLSLADLMPRVKVQSVETVEGCTHEVALPADEDYLPLKPRVGKAAKEYPFILDAFQREAIQCVDNNQSVLVSAHTSAGKTVCAEYAIALALREKQRVIFTSPIKALSNQKYREMYEEFQDVGLMTGDVTINPTASCLVMTTEILRSMLYRGSEVMREVAWVIFDEIHYMRDSERGVVWEETIILLPDNVHYVFLSATIPNARQFAEWICHLHKQPCHVIYTDYRPTPLQHYIFPAGGDGLHLVVDENGDFREDNFNTAMQVLRDAGDLAKGDQKGRKGGTKGPSNVFKIVKMIMERNFQPVIIFSFSKKDCEAYALQMTKLDFNTDEEKKMVEEVFSNAIDCLSDEDKKLPQVENVLPLLKRGIGIHHGGLLPILKETIEILFSEGLIKALFATETFAMGINMPARTVLFTNARKFDGKDFRWISSGEYIQMSGRAGRRGMDDRGIVILMVDEKMSPTIGKQLLKGSADPLNSAFHLTYNMVLNLLRVEEINPEYMLEKSFYQFQHYRAIPGVVEKVKNSEEQYNKIVIPNEESVVIYYKIRQQLAKLGKEIEEYIHKPKYCLPFLQPGRLVKVKNEGDDFGWGVVVNFSKKSNVKPNSGELDPLYVVEVLLRCSKESLKNSATEAAKPAKSDEKGEMQVVPVLVHLLSAISSVRLYIPKDLRPLDNRQSVLKSIQEVQKRFPDGVPLLDPIDDMGIQDQGLKKVIQKVEAFEHRMYSHPLHNDPNLETVYTLCEKKAQIAIDIKSAKRELKKARTVLQMDELKCRKRVLRRLGFATSSDVIEMKGRVACEISRWYSADELLLTEMMFNGLFNDLSAEQATALLSCFVFQENSSEMPKLTEQLAGPLRQMQECAKRIAKVSAEAKLEIDEETYLSSFKPHLMDVVYTWATGATFAHICKMTDVFEGSIIRCMRRLEELLRQMCQAAKAIGNTELENKFAEGITKIKRDIVFAASLYL
;
A
#
# COMPACT_ATOMS: atom_id res chain seq x y z
N MET A 1 -33.05 -45.69 -18.52
CA MET A 1 -34.20 -46.50 -18.06
C MET A 1 -34.02 -46.59 -16.55
N ALA A 2 -34.68 -45.74 -15.76
CA ALA A 2 -36.12 -45.72 -15.45
C ALA A 2 -36.45 -46.69 -14.29
N ASP A 3 -37.32 -46.41 -13.30
CA ASP A 3 -38.05 -45.19 -12.87
C ASP A 3 -38.71 -45.49 -11.49
N ALA A 4 -39.20 -44.58 -10.63
CA ALA A 4 -39.23 -43.11 -10.59
C ALA A 4 -39.68 -42.61 -9.16
N PHE A 5 -39.44 -41.33 -8.84
CA PHE A 5 -40.14 -40.40 -7.90
C PHE A 5 -40.67 -40.82 -6.50
N GLY A 6 -40.65 -39.87 -5.55
CA GLY A 6 -41.48 -39.87 -4.33
C GLY A 6 -41.32 -38.58 -3.51
N ASP A 7 -42.41 -37.83 -3.29
CA ASP A 7 -42.43 -36.54 -2.58
C ASP A 7 -43.83 -36.24 -1.97
N GLU A 8 -43.90 -35.25 -1.05
CA GLU A 8 -45.09 -34.58 -0.45
C GLU A 8 -46.18 -35.33 0.40
N LEU A 9 -46.19 -35.02 1.72
CA LEU A 9 -47.27 -34.50 2.62
C LEU A 9 -48.69 -35.17 2.86
N PHE A 10 -49.30 -34.74 3.99
CA PHE A 10 -50.67 -35.02 4.56
C PHE A 10 -50.90 -36.43 5.18
N SER A 11 -51.78 -36.70 6.18
CA SER A 11 -52.67 -35.91 7.09
C SER A 11 -52.92 -36.71 8.41
N VAL A 12 -52.91 -36.14 9.63
CA VAL A 12 -54.00 -35.59 10.52
C VAL A 12 -55.26 -36.48 10.80
N PHE A 13 -55.63 -36.60 12.10
CA PHE A 13 -56.80 -37.30 12.74
C PHE A 13 -56.79 -38.86 12.63
N GLU A 14 -57.34 -39.71 13.53
CA GLU A 14 -58.36 -39.66 14.64
C GLU A 14 -57.95 -40.63 15.81
N ASP A 15 -58.43 -40.65 17.07
CA ASP A 15 -58.83 -39.56 18.00
C ASP A 15 -58.72 -39.92 19.54
N ASP A 16 -59.60 -40.77 20.14
CA ASP A 16 -59.95 -40.68 21.60
C ASP A 16 -59.88 -41.97 22.48
N SER A 17 -59.54 -41.84 23.79
CA SER A 17 -60.37 -42.32 24.94
C SER A 17 -59.76 -42.20 26.36
N THR A 18 -60.52 -41.50 27.22
CA THR A 18 -60.54 -41.34 28.70
C THR A 18 -59.98 -42.45 29.61
N THR A 19 -59.41 -42.19 30.81
CA THR A 19 -60.07 -41.65 32.04
C THR A 19 -59.07 -41.31 33.19
N ALA A 20 -59.50 -40.49 34.17
CA ALA A 20 -58.82 -40.28 35.47
C ALA A 20 -59.82 -39.89 36.60
N PRO A 21 -59.54 -40.22 37.88
CA PRO A 21 -59.29 -39.22 38.95
C PRO A 21 -58.14 -39.68 39.92
N GLY A 22 -57.59 -38.95 40.90
CA GLY A 22 -58.03 -37.80 41.71
C GLY A 22 -58.60 -38.24 43.08
N ALA A 23 -58.31 -37.66 44.27
CA ALA A 23 -57.33 -36.67 44.76
C ALA A 23 -57.40 -36.57 46.32
N LYS A 24 -56.41 -35.95 47.02
CA LYS A 24 -56.47 -35.16 48.31
C LYS A 24 -55.28 -35.33 49.30
N LYS A 25 -55.19 -34.38 50.25
CA LYS A 25 -54.26 -34.26 51.42
C LYS A 25 -54.97 -34.79 52.71
N ASP A 26 -54.44 -34.81 53.95
CA ASP A 26 -53.40 -34.01 54.65
C ASP A 26 -52.83 -34.74 55.92
N LYS A 27 -51.71 -34.22 56.46
CA LYS A 27 -50.98 -34.38 57.75
C LYS A 27 -51.44 -35.37 58.88
N GLU A 28 -50.45 -35.95 59.59
CA GLU A 28 -50.13 -35.66 61.02
C GLU A 28 -48.75 -36.27 61.48
N LYS A 29 -48.44 -36.30 62.79
CA LYS A 29 -47.06 -36.33 63.39
C LYS A 29 -46.74 -37.59 64.24
N GLU A 30 -45.45 -37.85 64.53
CA GLU A 30 -44.86 -37.95 65.91
C GLU A 30 -43.34 -38.29 65.92
N LYS A 31 -42.71 -38.38 67.12
CA LYS A 31 -41.25 -38.55 67.40
C LYS A 31 -40.86 -40.04 67.53
N GLY A 32 -39.59 -40.51 67.62
CA GLY A 32 -38.24 -39.89 67.64
C GLY A 32 -37.24 -40.70 68.53
N LYS A 33 -36.06 -40.12 68.86
CA LYS A 33 -34.97 -40.52 69.83
C LYS A 33 -33.59 -40.92 69.27
N TRP A 34 -32.56 -40.55 70.05
CA TRP A 34 -31.10 -40.69 69.90
C TRP A 34 -30.50 -41.97 70.53
N LYS A 35 -29.26 -42.36 70.13
CA LYS A 35 -28.00 -42.18 70.93
C LYS A 35 -26.71 -42.70 70.22
N GLY A 36 -25.56 -42.08 70.50
CA GLY A 36 -24.18 -42.60 70.29
C GLY A 36 -23.55 -43.03 71.64
N PRO A 37 -22.23 -42.91 71.95
CA PRO A 37 -21.04 -42.40 71.20
C PRO A 37 -19.81 -43.38 71.39
N PRO A 38 -18.52 -43.04 71.73
CA PRO A 38 -17.55 -41.94 71.41
C PRO A 38 -16.09 -42.39 71.01
N GLY A 39 -15.16 -41.43 70.75
CA GLY A 39 -13.66 -41.57 70.81
C GLY A 39 -12.90 -41.38 69.47
N SER A 40 -11.80 -40.62 69.23
CA SER A 40 -10.57 -40.14 69.95
C SER A 40 -9.28 -40.95 69.62
N ALA A 41 -8.06 -40.43 69.36
CA ALA A 41 -7.53 -39.08 69.01
C ALA A 41 -5.99 -39.14 68.65
N GLU A 42 -5.43 -38.05 68.05
CA GLU A 42 -4.01 -37.58 68.04
C GLU A 42 -2.83 -38.22 67.22
N LYS A 43 -1.89 -37.32 66.81
CA LYS A 43 -0.40 -37.42 66.66
C LYS A 43 0.23 -38.29 65.53
N THR A 44 1.46 -38.08 65.00
CA THR A 44 2.39 -36.94 64.65
C THR A 44 3.65 -37.57 63.97
N GLY A 45 4.35 -36.93 63.01
CA GLY A 45 5.61 -37.48 62.42
C GLY A 45 6.37 -36.54 61.46
N LYS A 46 7.64 -36.84 61.12
CA LYS A 46 8.57 -35.89 60.42
C LYS A 46 9.60 -36.55 59.46
N CYS A 47 9.76 -35.94 58.26
CA CYS A 47 11.02 -35.66 57.53
C CYS A 47 11.79 -36.76 56.73
N PHE A 48 12.67 -36.25 55.84
CA PHE A 48 13.78 -36.82 55.04
C PHE A 48 13.60 -37.30 53.57
N ASP A 49 14.72 -37.15 52.82
CA ASP A 49 14.87 -37.13 51.36
C ASP A 49 15.03 -38.50 50.66
N GLY A 50 14.84 -38.53 49.33
CA GLY A 50 15.21 -39.68 48.48
C GLY A 50 15.01 -39.49 46.96
N LYS A 51 16.11 -39.31 46.22
CA LYS A 51 16.24 -39.61 44.76
C LYS A 51 16.61 -41.11 44.61
N LEU A 52 16.41 -41.85 43.50
CA LEU A 52 16.07 -41.55 42.09
C LEU A 52 15.57 -42.84 41.36
N GLN A 53 14.89 -42.68 40.21
CA GLN A 53 14.87 -43.56 39.01
C GLN A 53 13.96 -44.83 38.84
N SER A 54 13.75 -45.13 37.54
CA SER A 54 13.12 -46.28 36.83
C SER A 54 11.63 -46.63 37.03
N GLU A 55 10.82 -46.23 36.04
CA GLU A 55 9.95 -47.06 35.16
C GLU A 55 9.28 -48.33 35.74
N SER A 56 7.97 -48.60 35.58
CA SER A 56 6.89 -47.96 34.78
C SER A 56 5.50 -48.33 35.41
N THR A 57 4.28 -48.30 34.83
CA THR A 57 3.76 -48.17 33.44
C THR A 57 2.30 -47.62 33.44
N ASN A 58 1.74 -47.39 32.24
CA ASN A 58 0.31 -47.23 31.88
C ASN A 58 -0.78 -47.10 32.97
N VAL A 59 -1.49 -45.96 32.98
CA VAL A 59 -2.86 -45.81 32.42
C VAL A 59 -3.17 -44.32 32.26
N GLY A 60 -3.73 -43.91 31.11
CA GLY A 60 -3.88 -42.50 30.75
C GLY A 60 -5.20 -41.84 31.19
N LYS A 61 -5.22 -40.50 31.19
CA LYS A 61 -6.43 -39.68 31.12
C LYS A 61 -6.15 -38.37 30.40
N ASN A 62 -6.92 -38.10 29.35
CA ASN A 62 -6.81 -36.85 28.59
C ASN A 62 -7.22 -35.64 29.45
N LYS A 63 -6.44 -34.56 29.36
CA LYS A 63 -6.97 -33.20 29.45
C LYS A 63 -6.63 -32.49 28.14
N ARG A 64 -7.63 -31.81 27.57
CA ARG A 64 -7.44 -30.90 26.44
C ARG A 64 -7.30 -29.51 27.03
N ASP A 65 -6.16 -28.87 26.84
CA ASP A 65 -6.10 -27.42 26.92
C ASP A 65 -6.62 -26.89 25.58
N ALA A 66 -7.66 -26.07 25.65
CA ALA A 66 -8.30 -25.45 24.51
C ALA A 66 -8.47 -23.97 24.85
N ASP A 67 -7.66 -23.12 24.22
CA ASP A 67 -7.71 -21.68 24.41
C ASP A 67 -9.06 -21.12 23.91
N PHE A 68 -9.99 -20.94 24.85
CA PHE A 68 -11.20 -20.16 24.64
C PHE A 68 -10.91 -18.70 24.99
N GLU A 69 -10.65 -17.88 23.97
CA GLU A 69 -10.67 -16.42 24.15
C GLU A 69 -12.10 -15.97 24.52
N GLY A 70 -12.27 -15.29 25.66
CA GLY A 70 -13.58 -14.76 26.02
C GLY A 70 -13.84 -14.40 27.48
N VAL A 71 -13.11 -13.41 28.04
CA VAL A 71 -13.60 -12.61 29.18
C VAL A 71 -13.13 -11.15 29.00
N ASP A 72 -14.05 -10.19 29.13
CA ASP A 72 -13.72 -8.76 29.22
C ASP A 72 -12.99 -8.46 30.54
N GLU A 73 -11.68 -8.22 30.50
CA GLU A 73 -10.95 -7.66 31.64
C GLU A 73 -11.38 -6.21 31.94
N PRO A 74 -11.48 -5.81 33.23
CA PRO A 74 -11.89 -4.45 33.58
C PRO A 74 -10.81 -3.42 33.18
N ILE A 75 -11.16 -2.54 32.22
CA ILE A 75 -10.35 -1.39 31.78
C ILE A 75 -9.78 -0.57 32.95
N PHE A 76 -10.53 -0.49 34.04
CA PHE A 76 -10.10 0.07 35.32
C PHE A 76 -10.07 -1.04 36.37
N GLY A 77 -8.90 -1.65 36.55
CA GLY A 77 -8.60 -2.51 37.70
C GLY A 77 -8.22 -1.69 38.93
N LYS A 78 -8.31 -2.30 40.12
CA LYS A 78 -7.74 -1.72 41.35
C LYS A 78 -6.24 -1.47 41.15
N LYS A 79 -5.67 -0.48 41.88
CA LYS A 79 -4.23 -0.15 41.88
C LYS A 79 -3.40 -1.43 41.66
N PRO A 80 -2.54 -1.50 40.63
CA PRO A 80 -1.67 -2.66 40.49
C PRO A 80 -0.90 -2.80 41.80
N ARG A 81 -0.88 -4.02 42.35
CA ARG A 81 0.17 -4.34 43.30
C ARG A 81 1.48 -4.10 42.57
N VAL A 82 2.42 -3.46 43.25
CA VAL A 82 3.81 -3.47 42.80
C VAL A 82 4.31 -4.89 43.06
N GLU A 83 3.98 -5.79 42.14
CA GLU A 83 4.77 -7.00 41.93
C GLU A 83 6.18 -6.56 41.56
N GLU A 84 7.16 -7.34 42.03
CA GLU A 84 8.44 -6.78 42.41
C GLU A 84 9.26 -6.31 41.20
N SER A 85 10.11 -5.30 41.47
CA SER A 85 11.15 -4.72 40.62
C SER A 85 11.42 -5.40 39.26
N ILE A 86 11.38 -4.59 38.19
CA ILE A 86 11.95 -4.96 36.89
C ILE A 86 13.45 -5.26 37.08
N THR A 87 13.78 -6.54 37.22
CA THR A 87 15.15 -7.07 37.16
C THR A 87 15.31 -7.91 35.88
N GLU A 88 14.88 -7.35 34.76
CA GLU A 88 14.98 -7.95 33.42
C GLU A 88 15.96 -7.20 32.48
N ASP A 89 16.61 -6.12 32.95
CA ASP A 89 17.57 -5.33 32.16
C ASP A 89 18.70 -6.18 31.56
N LEU A 90 19.09 -7.25 32.27
CA LEU A 90 20.04 -8.28 31.83
C LEU A 90 19.63 -9.04 30.55
N SER A 91 18.35 -9.00 30.14
CA SER A 91 17.90 -9.64 28.89
C SER A 91 17.91 -8.70 27.67
N LEU A 92 17.90 -7.38 27.89
CA LEU A 92 17.82 -6.40 26.81
C LEU A 92 19.20 -6.10 26.18
N ALA A 93 20.26 -6.09 26.99
CA ALA A 93 21.61 -5.80 26.52
C ALA A 93 22.13 -6.82 25.46
N ASP A 94 21.81 -8.11 25.61
CA ASP A 94 22.21 -9.15 24.64
C ASP A 94 21.35 -9.16 23.36
N LEU A 95 20.17 -8.53 23.37
CA LEU A 95 19.33 -8.33 22.17
C LEU A 95 19.68 -7.05 21.40
N MET A 96 20.53 -6.16 21.94
CA MET A 96 20.87 -4.89 21.31
C MET A 96 22.03 -5.03 20.31
N PRO A 97 21.97 -4.36 19.14
CA PRO A 97 23.07 -4.37 18.18
C PRO A 97 24.38 -3.81 18.76
N ARG A 98 25.44 -4.62 18.74
CA ARG A 98 26.80 -4.28 19.21
C ARG A 98 27.54 -3.41 18.19
N VAL A 99 27.02 -2.21 17.95
CA VAL A 99 27.56 -1.20 17.02
C VAL A 99 27.71 0.14 17.74
N LYS A 100 28.86 0.78 17.56
CA LYS A 100 29.13 2.16 18.01
C LYS A 100 29.16 3.09 16.81
N VAL A 101 28.71 4.33 16.99
CA VAL A 101 28.79 5.37 15.95
C VAL A 101 29.69 6.49 16.43
N GLN A 102 30.60 6.91 15.56
CA GLN A 102 31.52 8.03 15.77
C GLN A 102 31.21 9.13 14.76
N SER A 103 31.05 10.37 15.21
CA SER A 103 30.96 11.54 14.33
C SER A 103 32.37 11.99 13.92
N VAL A 104 32.52 12.43 12.67
CA VAL A 104 33.76 12.95 12.09
C VAL A 104 33.56 14.43 11.78
N GLU A 105 34.55 15.28 12.06
CA GLU A 105 34.44 16.72 11.80
C GLU A 105 34.66 17.01 10.31
N THR A 106 33.62 17.51 9.64
CA THR A 106 33.62 17.85 8.21
C THR A 106 33.31 19.33 7.96
N VAL A 107 33.71 19.82 6.79
CA VAL A 107 33.53 21.22 6.37
C VAL A 107 32.25 21.38 5.52
N GLU A 108 31.83 22.64 5.29
CA GLU A 108 30.87 23.02 4.22
C GLU A 108 29.47 22.38 4.31
N GLY A 109 28.89 22.27 5.51
CA GLY A 109 27.48 21.83 5.68
C GLY A 109 27.23 20.36 5.33
N CYS A 110 28.30 19.56 5.28
CA CYS A 110 28.27 18.11 5.21
C CYS A 110 28.37 17.53 6.63
N THR A 111 27.63 16.46 6.91
CA THR A 111 27.74 15.67 8.14
C THR A 111 28.32 14.30 7.80
N HIS A 112 29.37 13.89 8.52
CA HIS A 112 29.99 12.57 8.40
C HIS A 112 29.91 11.81 9.72
N GLU A 113 29.26 10.65 9.72
CA GLU A 113 29.27 9.68 10.82
C GLU A 113 29.83 8.35 10.31
N VAL A 114 30.39 7.52 11.18
CA VAL A 114 30.80 6.14 10.85
C VAL A 114 30.24 5.16 11.89
N ALA A 115 29.52 4.16 11.40
CA ALA A 115 29.13 2.98 12.18
C ALA A 115 30.28 1.97 12.18
N LEU A 116 30.66 1.51 13.37
CA LEU A 116 31.79 0.61 13.62
C LEU A 116 31.34 -0.58 14.48
N PRO A 117 31.91 -1.78 14.28
CA PRO A 117 31.75 -2.87 15.22
C PRO A 117 32.16 -2.41 16.63
N ALA A 118 31.41 -2.79 17.67
CA ALA A 118 31.70 -2.33 19.03
C ALA A 118 33.15 -2.64 19.46
N ASP A 119 33.69 -3.76 18.98
CA ASP A 119 35.00 -4.31 19.33
C ASP A 119 36.19 -3.69 18.55
N GLU A 120 35.95 -2.88 17.51
CA GLU A 120 37.01 -2.26 16.68
C GLU A 120 37.18 -0.76 16.97
N ASP A 121 38.39 -0.30 17.32
CA ASP A 121 38.63 1.12 17.59
C ASP A 121 38.67 1.99 16.31
N TYR A 122 38.15 3.22 16.42
CA TYR A 122 38.11 4.15 15.30
C TYR A 122 39.50 4.61 14.89
N LEU A 123 39.88 4.32 13.65
CA LEU A 123 41.04 4.89 12.98
C LEU A 123 40.57 5.96 11.97
N PRO A 124 41.05 7.22 12.05
CA PRO A 124 40.75 8.23 11.05
C PRO A 124 41.12 7.79 9.63
N LEU A 125 40.29 8.17 8.64
CA LEU A 125 40.51 7.82 7.25
C LEU A 125 41.86 8.36 6.76
N LYS A 126 42.64 7.52 6.09
CA LYS A 126 43.97 7.91 5.60
C LYS A 126 43.81 8.80 4.36
N PRO A 127 44.60 9.88 4.21
CA PRO A 127 44.68 10.62 2.95
C PRO A 127 45.09 9.70 1.79
N ARG A 128 44.51 9.89 0.60
CA ARG A 128 44.81 9.05 -0.58
C ARG A 128 46.32 9.00 -0.87
N VAL A 129 46.83 7.78 -1.04
CA VAL A 129 48.20 7.53 -1.48
C VAL A 129 48.21 7.30 -2.99
N GLY A 130 48.74 8.27 -3.74
CA GLY A 130 48.86 8.20 -5.22
C GLY A 130 47.81 9.00 -5.99
N LYS A 131 47.64 8.67 -7.27
CA LYS A 131 46.68 9.34 -8.16
C LYS A 131 45.24 8.91 -7.86
N ALA A 132 44.29 9.79 -8.19
CA ALA A 132 42.87 9.49 -8.19
C ALA A 132 42.55 8.32 -9.14
N ALA A 133 41.52 7.52 -8.84
CA ALA A 133 41.03 6.50 -9.76
C ALA A 133 40.34 7.10 -11.00
N LYS A 134 39.56 8.17 -10.80
CA LYS A 134 38.96 9.02 -11.84
C LYS A 134 39.28 10.49 -11.54
N GLU A 135 39.56 11.28 -12.58
CA GLU A 135 39.67 12.74 -12.50
C GLU A 135 38.44 13.37 -13.17
N TYR A 136 38.00 14.53 -12.68
CA TYR A 136 36.75 15.19 -13.07
C TYR A 136 37.02 16.62 -13.61
N PRO A 137 36.24 17.10 -14.60
CA PRO A 137 36.44 18.43 -15.18
C PRO A 137 35.90 19.57 -14.31
N PHE A 138 35.30 19.26 -13.15
CA PHE A 138 34.75 20.20 -12.18
C PHE A 138 35.35 19.97 -10.78
N ILE A 139 35.28 21.00 -9.93
CA ILE A 139 35.70 20.89 -8.52
C ILE A 139 34.68 20.03 -7.77
N LEU A 140 35.18 19.06 -7.01
CA LEU A 140 34.34 18.15 -6.20
C LEU A 140 33.79 18.87 -4.95
N ASP A 141 32.46 18.79 -4.79
CA ASP A 141 31.74 19.26 -3.61
C ASP A 141 32.24 18.51 -2.35
N ALA A 142 32.19 19.12 -1.15
CA ALA A 142 32.75 18.52 0.07
C ALA A 142 32.31 17.07 0.32
N PHE A 143 31.00 16.82 0.26
CA PHE A 143 30.43 15.49 0.48
C PHE A 143 30.95 14.44 -0.54
N GLN A 144 31.28 14.85 -1.76
CA GLN A 144 31.88 13.96 -2.77
C GLN A 144 33.33 13.61 -2.41
N ARG A 145 34.09 14.58 -1.87
CA ARG A 145 35.48 14.37 -1.45
C ARG A 145 35.57 13.38 -0.28
N GLU A 146 34.73 13.55 0.74
CA GLU A 146 34.68 12.62 1.88
C GLU A 146 34.22 11.21 1.44
N ALA A 147 33.24 11.11 0.54
CA ALA A 147 32.76 9.81 0.03
C ALA A 147 33.83 9.09 -0.79
N ILE A 148 34.56 9.81 -1.64
CA ILE A 148 35.71 9.31 -2.39
C ILE A 148 36.83 8.88 -1.43
N GLN A 149 37.06 9.58 -0.33
CA GLN A 149 38.06 9.17 0.68
C GLN A 149 37.65 7.90 1.43
N CYS A 150 36.35 7.65 1.66
CA CYS A 150 35.86 6.37 2.19
C CYS A 150 36.17 5.20 1.22
N VAL A 151 35.91 5.41 -0.07
CA VAL A 151 36.17 4.44 -1.15
C VAL A 151 37.67 4.19 -1.34
N ASP A 152 38.51 5.24 -1.34
CA ASP A 152 39.99 5.14 -1.36
C ASP A 152 40.56 4.38 -0.14
N ASN A 153 39.81 4.25 0.96
CA ASN A 153 40.20 3.49 2.17
C ASN A 153 39.59 2.07 2.23
N ASN A 154 38.88 1.61 1.18
CA ASN A 154 38.12 0.34 1.16
C ASN A 154 37.13 0.21 2.32
N GLN A 155 36.32 1.25 2.55
CA GLN A 155 35.25 1.24 3.56
C GLN A 155 33.90 1.56 2.92
N SER A 156 32.85 0.84 3.32
CA SER A 156 31.50 1.00 2.78
C SER A 156 30.91 2.38 3.13
N VAL A 157 30.10 2.96 2.23
CA VAL A 157 29.59 4.33 2.37
C VAL A 157 28.14 4.48 1.88
N LEU A 158 27.33 5.17 2.68
CA LEU A 158 26.00 5.69 2.34
C LEU A 158 26.11 7.19 2.06
N VAL A 159 25.79 7.59 0.83
CA VAL A 159 25.69 8.99 0.41
C VAL A 159 24.21 9.39 0.37
N SER A 160 23.76 10.17 1.34
CA SER A 160 22.39 10.67 1.47
C SER A 160 22.34 12.14 1.08
N ALA A 161 21.87 12.40 -0.15
CA ALA A 161 21.83 13.75 -0.72
C ALA A 161 20.68 13.86 -1.75
N HIS A 162 20.30 15.09 -2.11
CA HIS A 162 19.33 15.30 -3.17
C HIS A 162 19.83 14.76 -4.54
N THR A 163 18.93 14.30 -5.40
CA THR A 163 19.27 13.70 -6.70
C THR A 163 20.09 14.62 -7.62
N SER A 164 19.90 15.94 -7.54
CA SER A 164 20.69 16.93 -8.29
C SER A 164 22.07 17.28 -7.69
N ALA A 165 22.41 16.76 -6.50
CA ALA A 165 23.69 17.04 -5.84
C ALA A 165 24.91 16.40 -6.55
N GLY A 166 24.69 15.38 -7.40
CA GLY A 166 25.78 14.70 -8.12
C GLY A 166 26.29 13.44 -7.42
N LYS A 167 25.38 12.58 -6.95
CA LYS A 167 25.69 11.30 -6.29
C LYS A 167 26.45 10.31 -7.20
N THR A 168 26.19 10.33 -8.51
CA THR A 168 26.79 9.42 -9.51
C THR A 168 28.32 9.41 -9.47
N VAL A 169 28.93 10.57 -9.21
CA VAL A 169 30.39 10.77 -9.09
C VAL A 169 31.02 9.79 -8.08
N CYS A 170 30.32 9.48 -6.99
CA CYS A 170 30.83 8.55 -5.97
C CYS A 170 30.81 7.08 -6.47
N ALA A 171 29.82 6.72 -7.30
CA ALA A 171 29.73 5.42 -7.94
C ALA A 171 30.75 5.26 -9.09
N GLU A 172 30.89 6.27 -9.93
CA GLU A 172 31.89 6.31 -11.01
C GLU A 172 33.32 6.16 -10.46
N TYR A 173 33.63 6.77 -9.32
CA TYR A 173 34.93 6.61 -8.67
C TYR A 173 35.16 5.18 -8.16
N ALA A 174 34.13 4.55 -7.56
CA ALA A 174 34.20 3.15 -7.13
C ALA A 174 34.36 2.17 -8.31
N ILE A 175 33.68 2.43 -9.44
CA ILE A 175 33.87 1.68 -10.70
C ILE A 175 35.31 1.84 -11.19
N ALA A 176 35.81 3.08 -11.29
CA ALA A 176 37.19 3.35 -11.71
C ALA A 176 38.24 2.69 -10.79
N LEU A 177 37.99 2.64 -9.48
CA LEU A 177 38.85 1.96 -8.51
C LEU A 177 38.86 0.44 -8.74
N ALA A 178 37.69 -0.20 -8.82
CA ALA A 178 37.60 -1.64 -9.07
C ALA A 178 38.27 -2.05 -10.39
N LEU A 179 38.03 -1.29 -11.48
CA LEU A 179 38.67 -1.52 -12.78
C LEU A 179 40.20 -1.36 -12.71
N ARG A 180 40.72 -0.39 -11.94
CA ARG A 180 42.16 -0.18 -11.74
C ARG A 180 42.82 -1.36 -11.03
N GLU A 181 42.17 -1.90 -10.00
CA GLU A 181 42.65 -3.08 -9.26
C GLU A 181 42.28 -4.42 -9.93
N LYS A 182 41.64 -4.39 -11.11
CA LYS A 182 41.18 -5.55 -11.91
C LYS A 182 40.16 -6.44 -11.19
N GLN A 183 39.30 -5.84 -10.40
CA GLN A 183 38.18 -6.48 -9.71
C GLN A 183 36.87 -6.20 -10.45
N ARG A 184 35.86 -7.06 -10.29
CA ARG A 184 34.52 -6.79 -10.81
C ARG A 184 33.76 -5.82 -9.91
N VAL A 185 32.87 -5.04 -10.53
CA VAL A 185 31.95 -4.12 -9.87
C VAL A 185 30.54 -4.31 -10.43
N ILE A 186 29.54 -4.31 -9.55
CA ILE A 186 28.13 -4.38 -9.94
C ILE A 186 27.44 -3.06 -9.60
N PHE A 187 26.80 -2.45 -10.58
CA PHE A 187 25.92 -1.30 -10.39
C PHE A 187 24.46 -1.77 -10.45
N THR A 188 23.77 -1.69 -9.31
CA THR A 188 22.36 -2.07 -9.21
C THR A 188 21.44 -0.84 -9.23
N SER A 189 20.27 -0.99 -9.84
CA SER A 189 19.30 0.09 -10.02
C SER A 189 17.84 -0.40 -9.87
N PRO A 190 16.91 0.45 -9.39
CA PRO A 190 15.53 0.07 -9.09
C PRO A 190 14.62 -0.20 -10.29
N ILE A 191 14.95 0.18 -11.53
CA ILE A 191 13.99 0.12 -12.65
C ILE A 191 14.73 -0.21 -13.95
N LYS A 192 14.22 -1.17 -14.76
CA LYS A 192 14.80 -1.58 -16.06
C LYS A 192 15.16 -0.37 -16.96
N ALA A 193 14.32 0.67 -17.00
CA ALA A 193 14.59 1.90 -17.77
C ALA A 193 15.79 2.71 -17.23
N LEU A 194 15.94 2.83 -15.90
CA LEU A 194 17.10 3.46 -15.28
C LEU A 194 18.36 2.58 -15.46
N SER A 195 18.22 1.25 -15.47
CA SER A 195 19.31 0.33 -15.84
C SER A 195 19.81 0.57 -17.26
N ASN A 196 18.91 0.76 -18.24
CA ASN A 196 19.28 1.07 -19.62
C ASN A 196 19.98 2.44 -19.73
N GLN A 197 19.44 3.47 -19.07
CA GLN A 197 20.09 4.80 -19.00
C GLN A 197 21.50 4.69 -18.40
N LYS A 198 21.64 4.03 -17.24
CA LYS A 198 22.92 3.88 -16.53
C LYS A 198 23.92 3.01 -17.27
N TYR A 199 23.46 1.98 -17.98
CA TYR A 199 24.31 1.21 -18.89
C TYR A 199 24.94 2.11 -19.94
N ARG A 200 24.15 2.96 -20.62
CA ARG A 200 24.68 3.87 -21.64
C ARG A 200 25.64 4.91 -21.05
N GLU A 201 25.25 5.59 -19.96
CA GLU A 201 26.12 6.56 -19.26
C GLU A 201 27.48 5.94 -18.87
N MET A 202 27.49 4.72 -18.33
CA MET A 202 28.72 4.03 -17.92
C MET A 202 29.50 3.45 -19.12
N TYR A 203 28.82 3.02 -20.19
CA TYR A 203 29.46 2.49 -21.40
C TYR A 203 30.22 3.57 -22.16
N GLU A 204 29.68 4.79 -22.24
CA GLU A 204 30.33 5.95 -22.85
C GLU A 204 31.61 6.38 -22.07
N GLU A 205 31.66 6.19 -20.76
CA GLU A 205 32.81 6.50 -19.89
C GLU A 205 33.85 5.35 -19.75
N PHE A 206 33.43 4.09 -19.62
CA PHE A 206 34.29 2.97 -19.22
C PHE A 206 34.46 1.87 -20.28
N GLN A 207 33.60 1.80 -21.30
CA GLN A 207 33.59 0.82 -22.42
C GLN A 207 33.41 -0.67 -22.05
N ASP A 208 34.10 -1.21 -21.04
CA ASP A 208 33.90 -2.59 -20.55
C ASP A 208 32.74 -2.67 -19.56
N VAL A 209 31.53 -2.42 -20.08
CA VAL A 209 30.28 -2.47 -19.33
C VAL A 209 29.33 -3.50 -19.95
N GLY A 210 28.62 -4.23 -19.10
CA GLY A 210 27.52 -5.12 -19.47
C GLY A 210 26.20 -4.71 -18.83
N LEU A 211 25.09 -5.24 -19.36
CA LEU A 211 23.73 -5.01 -18.87
C LEU A 211 23.03 -6.34 -18.61
N MET A 212 22.47 -6.53 -17.42
CA MET A 212 21.66 -7.70 -17.08
C MET A 212 20.30 -7.28 -16.48
N THR A 213 19.26 -7.39 -17.29
CA THR A 213 17.85 -7.20 -16.88
C THR A 213 17.05 -8.45 -17.21
N GLY A 214 15.82 -8.56 -16.71
CA GLY A 214 14.91 -9.64 -17.09
C GLY A 214 14.48 -9.63 -18.57
N ASP A 215 14.61 -8.49 -19.27
CA ASP A 215 14.23 -8.35 -20.69
C ASP A 215 15.41 -8.58 -21.64
N VAL A 216 16.59 -8.08 -21.26
CA VAL A 216 17.79 -7.96 -22.11
C VAL A 216 19.05 -8.27 -21.30
N THR A 217 19.99 -8.99 -21.93
CA THR A 217 21.29 -9.37 -21.37
C THR A 217 22.38 -9.12 -22.40
N ILE A 218 23.33 -8.22 -22.11
CA ILE A 218 24.42 -7.76 -22.98
C ILE A 218 25.74 -7.84 -22.21
N ASN A 219 26.81 -8.35 -22.86
CA ASN A 219 28.15 -8.53 -22.29
C ASN A 219 28.19 -9.01 -20.81
N PRO A 220 27.67 -10.20 -20.46
CA PRO A 220 27.67 -10.70 -19.06
C PRO A 220 29.07 -10.95 -18.49
N THR A 221 30.08 -10.90 -19.36
CA THR A 221 31.49 -11.11 -19.05
C THR A 221 32.26 -9.83 -18.73
N ALA A 222 31.61 -8.66 -18.77
CA ALA A 222 32.24 -7.37 -18.47
C ALA A 222 32.87 -7.30 -17.08
N SER A 223 33.78 -6.35 -16.88
CA SER A 223 34.31 -6.01 -15.55
C SER A 223 33.32 -5.17 -14.73
N CYS A 224 32.54 -4.30 -15.40
CA CYS A 224 31.45 -3.54 -14.80
C CYS A 224 30.08 -4.06 -15.28
N LEU A 225 29.21 -4.49 -14.38
CA LEU A 225 27.88 -5.01 -14.71
C LEU A 225 26.77 -4.11 -14.17
N VAL A 226 26.00 -3.48 -15.05
CA VAL A 226 24.77 -2.76 -14.70
C VAL A 226 23.60 -3.75 -14.68
N MET A 227 22.81 -3.77 -13.60
CA MET A 227 21.67 -4.67 -13.47
C MET A 227 20.54 -4.13 -12.59
N THR A 228 19.38 -4.78 -12.64
CA THR A 228 18.31 -4.60 -11.64
C THR A 228 18.62 -5.42 -10.38
N THR A 229 18.32 -4.89 -9.19
CA THR A 229 18.63 -5.55 -7.90
C THR A 229 18.09 -6.98 -7.80
N GLU A 230 16.92 -7.24 -8.38
CA GLU A 230 16.29 -8.56 -8.33
C GLU A 230 16.99 -9.61 -9.23
N ILE A 231 17.77 -9.18 -10.23
CA ILE A 231 18.66 -10.05 -11.00
C ILE A 231 19.88 -10.42 -10.17
N LEU A 232 20.45 -9.47 -9.40
CA LEU A 232 21.52 -9.77 -8.44
C LEU A 232 21.05 -10.81 -7.40
N ARG A 233 19.83 -10.66 -6.83
CA ARG A 233 19.20 -11.70 -5.99
C ARG A 233 19.15 -13.06 -6.69
N SER A 234 18.70 -13.11 -7.94
CA SER A 234 18.60 -14.36 -8.70
C SER A 234 19.97 -15.02 -8.94
N MET A 235 21.02 -14.21 -9.15
CA MET A 235 22.40 -14.68 -9.29
C MET A 235 22.97 -15.19 -7.96
N LEU A 236 22.65 -14.54 -6.84
CA LEU A 236 23.00 -15.00 -5.49
C LEU A 236 22.33 -16.34 -5.16
N TYR A 237 21.00 -16.47 -5.33
CA TYR A 237 20.29 -17.74 -5.11
C TYR A 237 20.67 -18.88 -6.07
N ARG A 238 21.35 -18.58 -7.18
CA ARG A 238 21.92 -19.57 -8.11
C ARG A 238 23.41 -19.83 -7.88
N GLY A 239 24.05 -19.16 -6.92
CA GLY A 239 25.48 -19.32 -6.64
C GLY A 239 26.39 -18.94 -7.81
N SER A 240 26.02 -17.89 -8.56
CA SER A 240 26.72 -17.51 -9.79
C SER A 240 28.19 -17.15 -9.54
N GLU A 241 29.10 -17.74 -10.32
CA GLU A 241 30.55 -17.57 -10.15
C GLU A 241 31.02 -16.11 -10.29
N VAL A 242 30.25 -15.26 -10.98
CA VAL A 242 30.48 -13.81 -11.11
C VAL A 242 30.72 -13.16 -9.74
N MET A 243 29.99 -13.56 -8.71
CA MET A 243 30.11 -12.97 -7.37
C MET A 243 31.43 -13.28 -6.66
N ARG A 244 32.24 -14.24 -7.13
CA ARG A 244 33.56 -14.53 -6.55
C ARG A 244 34.62 -13.47 -6.86
N GLU A 245 34.39 -12.65 -7.89
CA GLU A 245 35.33 -11.64 -8.40
C GLU A 245 34.88 -10.21 -8.08
N VAL A 246 33.68 -10.03 -7.53
CA VAL A 246 33.08 -8.73 -7.21
C VAL A 246 33.64 -8.23 -5.89
N ALA A 247 34.28 -7.06 -5.92
CA ALA A 247 34.76 -6.37 -4.73
C ALA A 247 33.83 -5.24 -4.27
N TRP A 248 33.10 -4.63 -5.22
CA TRP A 248 32.21 -3.50 -4.96
C TRP A 248 30.81 -3.73 -5.53
N VAL A 249 29.78 -3.50 -4.71
CA VAL A 249 28.38 -3.42 -5.16
C VAL A 249 27.83 -2.03 -4.87
N ILE A 250 27.28 -1.40 -5.91
CA ILE A 250 26.71 -0.06 -5.88
C ILE A 250 25.19 -0.21 -5.91
N PHE A 251 24.52 0.47 -4.99
CA PHE A 251 23.06 0.46 -4.83
C PHE A 251 22.51 1.87 -5.10
N ASP A 252 22.05 2.12 -6.33
CA ASP A 252 21.48 3.42 -6.71
C ASP A 252 20.03 3.57 -6.23
N GLU A 253 19.70 4.75 -5.73
CA GLU A 253 18.46 5.10 -5.04
C GLU A 253 17.94 4.04 -4.03
N ILE A 254 18.82 3.58 -3.12
CA ILE A 254 18.54 2.63 -2.01
C ILE A 254 17.27 2.94 -1.20
N HIS A 255 16.82 4.19 -1.20
CA HIS A 255 15.58 4.61 -0.54
C HIS A 255 14.31 3.91 -1.08
N TYR A 256 14.40 3.16 -2.19
CA TYR A 256 13.35 2.27 -2.70
C TYR A 256 13.13 1.01 -1.85
N MET A 257 14.03 0.69 -0.91
CA MET A 257 13.86 -0.40 0.07
C MET A 257 12.61 -0.23 0.96
N ARG A 258 12.02 0.97 1.02
CA ARG A 258 10.72 1.25 1.68
C ARG A 258 9.48 0.87 0.88
N ASP A 259 9.63 0.41 -0.36
CA ASP A 259 8.51 0.02 -1.24
C ASP A 259 7.84 -1.28 -0.76
N SER A 260 6.51 -1.31 -0.69
CA SER A 260 5.74 -2.40 -0.11
C SER A 260 5.65 -3.70 -0.94
N GLU A 261 6.04 -3.68 -2.22
CA GLU A 261 6.08 -4.89 -3.08
C GLU A 261 7.53 -5.33 -3.36
N ARG A 262 8.45 -4.36 -3.53
CA ARG A 262 9.83 -4.61 -3.98
C ARG A 262 10.89 -4.37 -2.91
N GLY A 263 10.57 -3.70 -1.81
CA GLY A 263 11.51 -3.35 -0.74
C GLY A 263 12.17 -4.58 -0.09
N VAL A 264 11.40 -5.66 0.09
CA VAL A 264 11.91 -6.97 0.55
C VAL A 264 13.12 -7.46 -0.25
N VAL A 265 13.13 -7.23 -1.56
CA VAL A 265 14.20 -7.73 -2.45
C VAL A 265 15.53 -7.00 -2.20
N TRP A 266 15.49 -5.74 -1.76
CA TRP A 266 16.69 -4.99 -1.43
C TRP A 266 17.35 -5.55 -0.17
N GLU A 267 16.59 -5.81 0.90
CA GLU A 267 17.16 -6.40 2.12
C GLU A 267 17.62 -7.83 1.89
N GLU A 268 16.81 -8.63 1.19
CA GLU A 268 17.13 -10.01 0.80
C GLU A 268 18.43 -10.07 -0.03
N THR A 269 18.64 -9.14 -0.97
CA THR A 269 19.89 -9.04 -1.73
C THR A 269 21.08 -8.67 -0.85
N ILE A 270 20.92 -7.70 0.06
CA ILE A 270 22.00 -7.24 0.95
C ILE A 270 22.40 -8.35 1.94
N ILE A 271 21.44 -9.05 2.55
CA ILE A 271 21.70 -10.14 3.52
C ILE A 271 22.34 -11.38 2.86
N LEU A 272 22.12 -11.57 1.55
CA LEU A 272 22.78 -12.61 0.76
C LEU A 272 24.16 -12.21 0.22
N LEU A 273 24.57 -10.93 0.31
CA LEU A 273 25.90 -10.51 -0.14
C LEU A 273 26.99 -10.94 0.86
N PRO A 274 28.13 -11.47 0.40
CA PRO A 274 29.17 -11.93 1.31
C PRO A 274 29.92 -10.79 2.01
N ASP A 275 30.34 -11.02 3.27
CA ASP A 275 31.01 -10.02 4.13
C ASP A 275 32.32 -9.44 3.56
N ASN A 276 32.90 -10.01 2.50
CA ASN A 276 34.12 -9.50 1.83
C ASN A 276 33.85 -8.43 0.77
N VAL A 277 32.58 -8.13 0.45
CA VAL A 277 32.18 -7.11 -0.53
C VAL A 277 32.03 -5.75 0.16
N HIS A 278 32.45 -4.67 -0.50
CA HIS A 278 32.22 -3.30 -0.05
C HIS A 278 31.07 -2.65 -0.82
N TYR A 279 30.41 -1.69 -0.19
CA TYR A 279 29.14 -1.14 -0.66
C TYR A 279 29.18 0.38 -0.84
N VAL A 280 28.59 0.86 -1.94
CA VAL A 280 28.28 2.28 -2.14
C VAL A 280 26.77 2.43 -2.29
N PHE A 281 26.10 2.93 -1.26
CA PHE A 281 24.67 3.19 -1.26
C PHE A 281 24.42 4.65 -1.64
N LEU A 282 23.73 4.90 -2.75
CA LEU A 282 23.28 6.24 -3.13
C LEU A 282 21.82 6.41 -2.74
N SER A 283 21.51 7.42 -1.92
CA SER A 283 20.17 7.64 -1.37
C SER A 283 19.69 9.06 -1.60
N ALA A 284 18.39 9.29 -1.51
CA ALA A 284 17.86 10.62 -1.24
C ALA A 284 18.31 11.08 0.16
N THR A 285 18.05 12.35 0.51
CA THR A 285 18.07 12.82 1.91
C THR A 285 17.09 11.97 2.73
N ILE A 286 17.57 11.16 3.68
CA ILE A 286 16.75 10.31 4.55
C ILE A 286 17.09 10.55 6.05
N PRO A 287 16.08 10.76 6.93
CA PRO A 287 16.33 11.22 8.31
C PRO A 287 16.96 10.16 9.22
N ASN A 288 16.89 8.87 8.86
CA ASN A 288 17.44 7.76 9.62
C ASN A 288 18.66 7.09 8.95
N ALA A 289 19.42 7.83 8.14
CA ALA A 289 20.63 7.34 7.46
C ALA A 289 21.60 6.57 8.39
N ARG A 290 21.80 7.07 9.62
CA ARG A 290 22.60 6.40 10.66
C ARG A 290 22.10 5.00 11.00
N GLN A 291 20.79 4.82 11.15
CA GLN A 291 20.19 3.53 11.49
C GLN A 291 20.44 2.47 10.41
N PHE A 292 20.49 2.88 9.14
CA PHE A 292 20.82 1.99 8.03
C PHE A 292 22.31 1.59 8.05
N ALA A 293 23.23 2.54 8.25
CA ALA A 293 24.66 2.21 8.35
C ALA A 293 24.99 1.34 9.57
N GLU A 294 24.31 1.56 10.71
CA GLU A 294 24.41 0.68 11.87
C GLU A 294 23.94 -0.76 11.55
N TRP A 295 22.90 -0.93 10.72
CA TRP A 295 22.43 -2.25 10.28
C TRP A 295 23.45 -2.94 9.36
N ILE A 296 23.95 -2.24 8.33
CA ILE A 296 25.01 -2.76 7.44
C ILE A 296 26.25 -3.18 8.23
N CYS A 297 26.66 -2.38 9.22
CA CYS A 297 27.77 -2.68 10.11
C CYS A 297 27.49 -3.91 11.00
N HIS A 298 26.28 -4.04 11.57
CA HIS A 298 25.88 -5.22 12.35
C HIS A 298 25.76 -6.50 11.48
N LEU A 299 25.40 -6.34 10.21
CA LEU A 299 25.21 -7.43 9.26
C LEU A 299 26.57 -8.00 8.83
N HIS A 300 27.39 -7.17 8.16
CA HIS A 300 28.63 -7.58 7.50
C HIS A 300 29.91 -7.34 8.33
N LYS A 301 29.78 -6.85 9.57
CA LYS A 301 30.88 -6.65 10.53
C LYS A 301 32.01 -5.73 10.02
N GLN A 302 31.70 -4.85 9.07
CA GLN A 302 32.64 -3.87 8.50
C GLN A 302 32.21 -2.43 8.81
N PRO A 303 33.14 -1.45 8.82
CA PRO A 303 32.80 -0.03 8.91
C PRO A 303 31.85 0.43 7.80
N CYS A 304 30.83 1.21 8.17
CA CYS A 304 29.89 1.82 7.23
C CYS A 304 29.74 3.31 7.52
N HIS A 305 30.17 4.16 6.58
CA HIS A 305 30.12 5.61 6.68
C HIS A 305 28.76 6.15 6.24
N VAL A 306 28.30 7.21 6.90
CA VAL A 306 27.15 8.02 6.49
C VAL A 306 27.65 9.41 6.15
N ILE A 307 27.38 9.83 4.92
CA ILE A 307 27.68 11.17 4.43
C ILE A 307 26.34 11.79 4.04
N TYR A 308 25.91 12.78 4.83
CA TYR A 308 24.63 13.45 4.70
C TYR A 308 24.82 14.92 4.33
N THR A 309 24.07 15.41 3.35
CA THR A 309 23.97 16.85 3.10
C THR A 309 22.60 17.26 2.53
N ASP A 310 22.07 18.36 3.05
CA ASP A 310 20.91 19.07 2.49
C ASP A 310 21.31 20.04 1.35
N TYR A 311 22.60 20.11 0.97
CA TYR A 311 23.06 21.02 -0.06
C TYR A 311 22.40 20.73 -1.42
N ARG A 312 21.81 21.78 -2.00
CA ARG A 312 21.19 21.76 -3.33
C ARG A 312 21.91 22.74 -4.25
N PRO A 313 22.55 22.29 -5.35
CA PRO A 313 23.23 23.17 -6.30
C PRO A 313 22.32 24.19 -6.99
N THR A 314 21.01 23.93 -7.04
CA THR A 314 19.98 24.80 -7.64
C THR A 314 18.85 25.06 -6.62
N PRO A 315 18.84 26.21 -5.92
CA PRO A 315 17.86 26.47 -4.87
C PRO A 315 16.44 26.57 -5.43
N LEU A 316 15.45 26.24 -4.60
CA LEU A 316 14.04 26.16 -5.00
C LEU A 316 13.21 27.34 -4.46
N GLN A 317 12.24 27.78 -5.25
CA GLN A 317 11.17 28.68 -4.81
C GLN A 317 9.83 27.94 -4.88
N HIS A 318 9.10 27.88 -3.78
CA HIS A 318 7.81 27.18 -3.72
C HIS A 318 6.66 28.18 -3.67
N TYR A 319 5.77 28.09 -4.64
CA TYR A 319 4.60 28.94 -4.82
C TYR A 319 3.30 28.15 -4.64
N ILE A 320 2.29 28.78 -4.04
CA ILE A 320 0.90 28.28 -4.09
C ILE A 320 0.10 29.10 -5.11
N PHE A 321 -0.66 28.38 -5.95
CA PHE A 321 -1.73 28.94 -6.78
C PHE A 321 -3.10 28.55 -6.19
N PRO A 322 -3.83 29.48 -5.56
CA PRO A 322 -5.18 29.22 -5.08
C PRO A 322 -6.19 29.19 -6.23
N ALA A 323 -7.00 28.13 -6.30
CA ALA A 323 -8.03 27.97 -7.33
C ALA A 323 -9.03 29.15 -7.35
N GLY A 324 -9.11 29.82 -8.51
CA GLY A 324 -9.96 31.00 -8.69
C GLY A 324 -9.27 32.34 -8.36
N GLY A 325 -8.04 32.32 -7.83
CA GLY A 325 -7.18 33.49 -7.77
C GLY A 325 -6.51 33.81 -9.11
N ASP A 326 -5.96 35.02 -9.22
CA ASP A 326 -5.22 35.49 -10.40
C ASP A 326 -3.70 35.63 -10.16
N GLY A 327 -3.17 35.14 -9.02
CA GLY A 327 -1.78 35.32 -8.62
C GLY A 327 -1.14 34.13 -7.89
N LEU A 328 0.18 34.00 -8.05
CA LEU A 328 1.05 33.04 -7.37
C LEU A 328 1.62 33.65 -6.08
N HIS A 329 1.60 32.88 -4.99
CA HIS A 329 2.05 33.34 -3.67
C HIS A 329 3.30 32.57 -3.25
N LEU A 330 4.44 33.24 -3.06
CA LEU A 330 5.69 32.61 -2.62
C LEU A 330 5.56 32.17 -1.15
N VAL A 331 5.56 30.87 -0.90
CA VAL A 331 5.37 30.29 0.44
C VAL A 331 6.63 29.67 1.03
N VAL A 332 7.60 29.27 0.22
CA VAL A 332 8.97 28.96 0.67
C VAL A 332 9.96 29.61 -0.29
N ASP A 333 10.94 30.33 0.26
CA ASP A 333 12.02 30.97 -0.50
C ASP A 333 13.28 30.09 -0.63
N GLU A 334 14.30 30.60 -1.32
CA GLU A 334 15.56 29.89 -1.62
C GLU A 334 16.37 29.45 -0.39
N ASN A 335 16.14 30.08 0.77
CA ASN A 335 16.77 29.68 2.04
C ASN A 335 15.98 28.56 2.74
N GLY A 336 14.86 28.14 2.16
CA GLY A 336 13.93 27.19 2.74
C GLY A 336 12.99 27.81 3.78
N ASP A 337 12.84 29.14 3.88
CA ASP A 337 12.01 29.75 4.93
C ASP A 337 10.53 29.88 4.55
N PHE A 338 9.67 29.41 5.46
CA PHE A 338 8.22 29.32 5.25
C PHE A 338 7.54 30.65 5.56
N ARG A 339 6.94 31.28 4.54
CA ARG A 339 6.29 32.58 4.60
C ARG A 339 4.81 32.43 4.96
N GLU A 340 4.55 32.28 6.25
CA GLU A 340 3.19 32.06 6.80
C GLU A 340 2.18 33.15 6.38
N ASP A 341 2.59 34.41 6.25
CA ASP A 341 1.72 35.51 5.78
C ASP A 341 1.21 35.28 4.34
N ASN A 342 2.12 34.90 3.43
CA ASN A 342 1.80 34.63 2.03
C ASN A 342 0.94 33.37 1.89
N PHE A 343 1.20 32.34 2.72
CA PHE A 343 0.36 31.14 2.80
C PHE A 343 -1.05 31.49 3.28
N ASN A 344 -1.18 32.29 4.35
CA ASN A 344 -2.46 32.73 4.87
C ASN A 344 -3.23 33.59 3.85
N THR A 345 -2.53 34.45 3.10
CA THR A 345 -3.12 35.24 2.00
C THR A 345 -3.65 34.33 0.89
N ALA A 346 -2.88 33.32 0.46
CA ALA A 346 -3.34 32.35 -0.54
C ALA A 346 -4.60 31.57 -0.08
N MET A 347 -4.64 31.18 1.20
CA MET A 347 -5.81 30.49 1.79
C MET A 347 -7.01 31.43 2.00
N GLN A 348 -6.79 32.73 2.18
CA GLN A 348 -7.85 33.75 2.16
C GLN A 348 -8.45 33.91 0.75
N VAL A 349 -7.63 33.91 -0.30
CA VAL A 349 -8.13 33.95 -1.69
C VAL A 349 -9.05 32.75 -2.00
N LEU A 350 -8.76 31.55 -1.46
CA LEU A 350 -9.66 30.39 -1.56
C LEU A 350 -11.00 30.59 -0.83
N ARG A 351 -10.97 31.23 0.35
CA ARG A 351 -12.19 31.59 1.09
C ARG A 351 -13.01 32.60 0.29
N ASP A 352 -12.38 33.65 -0.21
CA ASP A 352 -13.07 34.77 -0.83
C ASP A 352 -13.56 34.44 -2.25
N ALA A 353 -12.86 33.57 -3.00
CA ALA A 353 -13.38 32.96 -4.22
C ALA A 353 -14.61 32.06 -3.95
N GLY A 354 -14.59 31.31 -2.83
CA GLY A 354 -15.75 30.55 -2.34
C GLY A 354 -16.94 31.43 -1.92
N ASP A 355 -16.67 32.68 -1.53
CA ASP A 355 -17.68 33.66 -1.10
C ASP A 355 -18.18 34.55 -2.25
N LEU A 356 -17.35 34.87 -3.25
CA LEU A 356 -17.76 35.53 -4.51
C LEU A 356 -18.76 34.67 -5.31
N ALA A 357 -18.64 33.33 -5.21
CA ALA A 357 -19.62 32.38 -5.72
C ALA A 357 -21.00 32.45 -5.01
N LYS A 358 -21.18 33.31 -3.99
CA LYS A 358 -22.48 33.64 -3.37
C LYS A 358 -23.15 34.87 -4.01
N GLY A 359 -22.44 35.67 -4.81
CA GLY A 359 -22.85 37.02 -5.21
C GLY A 359 -23.71 37.10 -6.47
N ASP A 360 -23.23 36.56 -7.61
CA ASP A 360 -23.84 36.80 -8.92
C ASP A 360 -24.75 35.66 -9.40
N GLN A 361 -26.00 35.68 -8.94
CA GLN A 361 -27.05 34.78 -9.41
C GLN A 361 -28.05 35.45 -10.39
N LYS A 362 -27.63 36.50 -11.13
CA LYS A 362 -28.45 37.20 -12.13
C LYS A 362 -27.86 37.24 -13.54
N GLY A 363 -27.68 36.03 -14.09
CA GLY A 363 -27.96 35.82 -15.51
C GLY A 363 -26.76 35.68 -16.45
N ARG A 364 -26.03 34.56 -16.35
CA ARG A 364 -25.31 33.98 -17.49
C ARG A 364 -25.76 32.55 -17.73
N LYS A 365 -26.13 32.25 -18.99
CA LYS A 365 -26.51 30.91 -19.45
C LYS A 365 -25.31 29.96 -19.38
N GLY A 366 -25.59 28.67 -19.21
CA GLY A 366 -24.60 27.64 -18.90
C GLY A 366 -23.46 27.48 -19.90
N GLY A 367 -22.37 26.89 -19.40
CA GLY A 367 -21.13 26.63 -20.13
C GLY A 367 -19.95 27.34 -19.47
N THR A 368 -19.03 26.57 -18.90
CA THR A 368 -17.74 27.01 -18.35
C THR A 368 -16.78 27.44 -19.46
N LYS A 369 -17.12 28.52 -20.18
CA LYS A 369 -16.33 29.11 -21.27
C LYS A 369 -15.16 29.98 -20.75
N GLY A 370 -14.40 29.46 -19.79
CA GLY A 370 -13.12 30.01 -19.35
C GLY A 370 -11.98 29.04 -19.69
N PRO A 371 -10.76 29.54 -19.96
CA PRO A 371 -9.58 28.67 -19.93
C PRO A 371 -9.40 28.10 -18.51
N SER A 372 -8.93 26.86 -18.40
CA SER A 372 -8.66 26.24 -17.10
C SER A 372 -7.53 26.95 -16.36
N ASN A 373 -7.49 26.79 -15.03
CA ASN A 373 -6.41 27.37 -14.22
C ASN A 373 -5.03 26.85 -14.67
N VAL A 374 -4.93 25.58 -15.07
CA VAL A 374 -3.69 25.01 -15.66
C VAL A 374 -3.30 25.76 -16.94
N PHE A 375 -4.26 26.05 -17.84
CA PHE A 375 -4.00 26.83 -19.07
C PHE A 375 -3.50 28.25 -18.78
N LYS A 376 -4.08 28.93 -17.76
CA LYS A 376 -3.56 30.24 -17.30
C LYS A 376 -2.10 30.14 -16.86
N ILE A 377 -1.77 29.15 -16.00
CA ILE A 377 -0.44 28.98 -15.41
C ILE A 377 0.60 28.62 -16.48
N VAL A 378 0.32 27.64 -17.35
CA VAL A 378 1.27 27.23 -18.40
C VAL A 378 1.52 28.37 -19.39
N LYS A 379 0.49 29.12 -19.78
CA LYS A 379 0.69 30.31 -20.63
C LYS A 379 1.60 31.34 -19.95
N MET A 380 1.38 31.62 -18.67
CA MET A 380 2.23 32.55 -17.89
C MET A 380 3.67 32.03 -17.70
N ILE A 381 3.88 30.71 -17.57
CA ILE A 381 5.21 30.08 -17.52
C ILE A 381 5.97 30.34 -18.83
N MET A 382 5.33 30.15 -19.98
CA MET A 382 5.97 30.41 -21.28
C MET A 382 6.23 31.91 -21.49
N GLU A 383 5.27 32.78 -21.16
CA GLU A 383 5.42 34.24 -21.26
C GLU A 383 6.53 34.80 -20.35
N ARG A 384 6.91 34.07 -19.29
CA ARG A 384 8.03 34.41 -18.39
C ARG A 384 9.31 33.62 -18.66
N ASN A 385 9.37 32.82 -19.74
CA ASN A 385 10.49 31.95 -20.09
C ASN A 385 10.89 30.98 -18.96
N PHE A 386 9.92 30.49 -18.19
CA PHE A 386 10.10 29.51 -17.11
C PHE A 386 10.08 28.05 -17.61
N GLN A 387 10.34 27.84 -18.90
CA GLN A 387 10.44 26.56 -19.59
C GLN A 387 11.81 25.87 -19.38
N PRO A 388 11.91 24.54 -19.50
CA PRO A 388 10.80 23.58 -19.63
C PRO A 388 10.04 23.39 -18.31
N VAL A 389 8.77 22.97 -18.40
CA VAL A 389 7.91 22.67 -17.26
C VAL A 389 7.43 21.22 -17.25
N ILE A 390 7.55 20.54 -16.10
CA ILE A 390 6.88 19.28 -15.81
C ILE A 390 5.58 19.56 -15.05
N ILE A 391 4.49 18.92 -15.45
CA ILE A 391 3.15 19.13 -14.90
C ILE A 391 2.64 17.79 -14.35
N PHE A 392 2.75 17.60 -13.03
CA PHE A 392 2.37 16.37 -12.34
C PHE A 392 0.87 16.30 -12.07
N SER A 393 0.26 15.16 -12.44
CA SER A 393 -1.10 14.78 -12.06
C SER A 393 -1.16 13.31 -11.65
N PHE A 394 -2.11 12.95 -10.77
CA PHE A 394 -2.21 11.59 -10.23
C PHE A 394 -3.05 10.63 -11.07
N SER A 395 -3.66 11.11 -12.17
CA SER A 395 -4.53 10.34 -13.05
C SER A 395 -3.98 10.30 -14.48
N LYS A 396 -3.94 9.10 -15.08
CA LYS A 396 -3.58 8.87 -16.50
C LYS A 396 -4.45 9.76 -17.42
N LYS A 397 -5.77 9.75 -17.19
CA LYS A 397 -6.79 10.49 -17.98
C LYS A 397 -6.67 12.01 -17.83
N ASP A 398 -6.25 12.49 -16.66
CA ASP A 398 -6.12 13.92 -16.40
C ASP A 398 -4.92 14.51 -17.16
N CYS A 399 -3.82 13.76 -17.27
CA CYS A 399 -2.64 14.18 -18.05
C CYS A 399 -3.01 14.44 -19.52
N GLU A 400 -3.70 13.49 -20.16
CA GLU A 400 -4.23 13.61 -21.52
C GLU A 400 -5.21 14.79 -21.64
N ALA A 401 -6.16 14.89 -20.69
CA ALA A 401 -7.18 15.94 -20.70
C ALA A 401 -6.59 17.36 -20.55
N TYR A 402 -5.50 17.54 -19.80
CA TYR A 402 -4.80 18.83 -19.71
C TYR A 402 -3.92 19.10 -20.95
N ALA A 403 -3.24 18.09 -21.51
CA ALA A 403 -2.46 18.24 -22.74
C ALA A 403 -3.34 18.69 -23.92
N LEU A 404 -4.52 18.08 -24.09
CA LEU A 404 -5.51 18.47 -25.12
C LEU A 404 -6.07 19.89 -24.94
N GLN A 405 -6.01 20.47 -23.74
CA GLN A 405 -6.36 21.88 -23.52
C GLN A 405 -5.26 22.83 -24.01
N MET A 406 -3.99 22.39 -24.00
CA MET A 406 -2.84 23.19 -24.43
C MET A 406 -2.63 23.24 -25.93
N THR A 407 -3.20 22.32 -26.72
CA THR A 407 -3.04 22.23 -28.20
C THR A 407 -3.47 23.50 -28.97
N LYS A 408 -4.10 24.46 -28.29
CA LYS A 408 -4.43 25.81 -28.78
C LYS A 408 -3.23 26.77 -28.80
N LEU A 409 -2.15 26.40 -28.14
CA LEU A 409 -0.87 27.09 -28.11
C LEU A 409 0.15 26.24 -28.89
N ASP A 410 1.18 26.90 -29.39
CA ASP A 410 2.31 26.28 -30.09
C ASP A 410 3.58 26.89 -29.48
N PHE A 411 4.46 26.05 -28.95
CA PHE A 411 5.65 26.48 -28.20
C PHE A 411 6.95 26.28 -28.96
N ASN A 412 6.90 25.68 -30.15
CA ASN A 412 8.06 25.35 -30.96
C ASN A 412 8.12 26.20 -32.24
N THR A 413 9.33 26.50 -32.68
CA THR A 413 9.62 27.04 -34.01
C THR A 413 9.39 26.00 -35.10
N ASP A 414 9.30 26.42 -36.36
CA ASP A 414 9.15 25.51 -37.49
C ASP A 414 10.43 24.72 -37.83
N GLU A 415 11.56 25.06 -37.21
CA GLU A 415 12.81 24.27 -37.22
C GLU A 415 12.75 23.16 -36.15
N GLU A 416 12.37 23.50 -34.92
CA GLU A 416 12.12 22.51 -33.85
C GLU A 416 11.03 21.50 -34.24
N LYS A 417 10.00 21.92 -34.98
CA LYS A 417 8.97 21.01 -35.53
C LYS A 417 9.54 19.95 -36.47
N LYS A 418 10.54 20.30 -37.28
CA LYS A 418 11.24 19.34 -38.16
C LYS A 418 12.13 18.41 -37.35
N MET A 419 12.91 18.93 -36.40
CA MET A 419 13.74 18.10 -35.52
C MET A 419 12.89 17.10 -34.71
N VAL A 420 11.73 17.53 -34.20
CA VAL A 420 10.74 16.63 -33.58
C VAL A 420 10.25 15.56 -34.56
N GLU A 421 9.91 15.94 -35.80
CA GLU A 421 9.41 15.02 -36.82
C GLU A 421 10.47 14.02 -37.28
N GLU A 422 11.73 14.44 -37.45
CA GLU A 422 12.87 13.61 -37.84
C GLU A 422 13.23 12.60 -36.73
N VAL A 423 13.34 13.06 -35.47
CA VAL A 423 13.60 12.18 -34.31
C VAL A 423 12.44 11.20 -34.09
N PHE A 424 11.19 11.67 -34.15
CA PHE A 424 10.01 10.82 -33.97
C PHE A 424 9.89 9.78 -35.10
N SER A 425 10.10 10.17 -36.36
CA SER A 425 10.04 9.25 -37.50
C SER A 425 11.15 8.20 -37.43
N ASN A 426 12.38 8.58 -37.07
CA ASN A 426 13.50 7.65 -36.90
C ASN A 426 13.22 6.63 -35.77
N ALA A 427 12.78 7.09 -34.60
CA ALA A 427 12.41 6.23 -33.48
C ALA A 427 11.28 5.24 -33.82
N ILE A 428 10.32 5.66 -34.65
CA ILE A 428 9.15 4.85 -35.04
C ILE A 428 9.40 4.00 -36.30
N ASP A 429 10.48 4.22 -37.06
CA ASP A 429 10.72 3.45 -38.29
C ASP A 429 10.95 1.95 -38.00
N CYS A 430 11.43 1.64 -36.79
CA CYS A 430 11.57 0.29 -36.24
C CYS A 430 10.24 -0.47 -36.03
N LEU A 431 9.08 0.18 -36.12
CA LEU A 431 7.76 -0.46 -36.01
C LEU A 431 7.26 -1.01 -37.35
N SER A 432 6.27 -1.91 -37.30
CA SER A 432 5.57 -2.36 -38.51
C SER A 432 4.71 -1.22 -39.11
N ASP A 433 4.47 -1.24 -40.41
CA ASP A 433 3.64 -0.20 -41.06
C ASP A 433 2.18 -0.19 -40.59
N GLU A 434 1.68 -1.24 -39.95
CA GLU A 434 0.36 -1.24 -39.30
C GLU A 434 0.43 -0.65 -37.89
N ASP A 435 1.51 -0.89 -37.14
CA ASP A 435 1.75 -0.26 -35.84
C ASP A 435 2.02 1.25 -35.96
N LYS A 436 2.69 1.68 -37.05
CA LYS A 436 2.88 3.10 -37.41
C LYS A 436 1.55 3.84 -37.60
N LYS A 437 0.47 3.13 -37.98
CA LYS A 437 -0.89 3.66 -38.18
C LYS A 437 -1.79 3.56 -36.94
N LEU A 438 -1.25 3.19 -35.77
CA LEU A 438 -2.02 3.18 -34.53
C LEU A 438 -2.50 4.60 -34.19
N PRO A 439 -3.81 4.82 -33.89
CA PRO A 439 -4.32 6.15 -33.54
C PRO A 439 -3.57 6.80 -32.37
N GLN A 440 -3.01 6.01 -31.46
CA GLN A 440 -2.19 6.46 -30.34
C GLN A 440 -0.87 7.11 -30.80
N VAL A 441 -0.29 6.60 -31.88
CA VAL A 441 0.95 7.12 -32.51
C VAL A 441 0.62 8.34 -33.38
N GLU A 442 -0.45 8.27 -34.17
CA GLU A 442 -0.87 9.39 -35.03
C GLU A 442 -1.30 10.63 -34.22
N ASN A 443 -2.05 10.45 -33.14
CA ASN A 443 -2.55 11.58 -32.33
C ASN A 443 -1.50 12.26 -31.45
N VAL A 444 -0.39 11.58 -31.11
CA VAL A 444 0.64 12.18 -30.24
C VAL A 444 1.60 13.11 -31.01
N LEU A 445 1.95 12.79 -32.26
CA LEU A 445 2.87 13.61 -33.06
C LEU A 445 2.43 15.10 -33.20
N PRO A 446 1.14 15.43 -33.45
CA PRO A 446 0.66 16.81 -33.44
C PRO A 446 0.81 17.56 -32.10
N LEU A 447 0.91 16.85 -30.97
CA LEU A 447 1.20 17.46 -29.66
C LEU A 447 2.70 17.72 -29.52
N LEU A 448 3.53 16.73 -29.86
CA LEU A 448 4.99 16.82 -29.79
C LEU A 448 5.53 17.94 -30.69
N LYS A 449 5.01 18.09 -31.91
CA LYS A 449 5.36 19.21 -32.80
C LYS A 449 5.10 20.59 -32.18
N ARG A 450 4.11 20.71 -31.28
CA ARG A 450 3.79 21.95 -30.56
C ARG A 450 4.61 22.16 -29.26
N GLY A 451 5.56 21.27 -28.97
CA GLY A 451 6.33 21.28 -27.72
C GLY A 451 5.56 20.74 -26.51
N ILE A 452 4.50 19.95 -26.73
CA ILE A 452 3.63 19.38 -25.68
C ILE A 452 3.84 17.86 -25.60
N GLY A 453 4.41 17.38 -24.50
CA GLY A 453 4.61 15.97 -24.21
C GLY A 453 3.59 15.42 -23.21
N ILE A 454 3.36 14.10 -23.25
CA ILE A 454 2.56 13.35 -22.29
C ILE A 454 3.37 12.16 -21.79
N HIS A 455 3.35 11.86 -20.49
CA HIS A 455 4.09 10.75 -19.89
C HIS A 455 3.29 10.07 -18.77
N HIS A 456 2.87 8.83 -19.00
CA HIS A 456 2.31 7.98 -17.96
C HIS A 456 2.49 6.51 -18.28
N GLY A 457 2.36 5.66 -17.25
CA GLY A 457 2.37 4.20 -17.38
C GLY A 457 1.20 3.59 -18.18
N GLY A 458 0.43 4.40 -18.91
CA GLY A 458 -0.55 3.93 -19.91
C GLY A 458 -0.05 4.03 -21.36
N LEU A 459 0.96 4.85 -21.66
CA LEU A 459 1.48 5.02 -23.01
C LEU A 459 2.34 3.82 -23.46
N LEU A 460 2.37 3.59 -24.77
CA LEU A 460 3.25 2.62 -25.44
C LEU A 460 4.73 2.88 -25.03
N PRO A 461 5.53 1.85 -24.69
CA PRO A 461 6.90 2.06 -24.20
C PRO A 461 7.77 2.92 -25.13
N ILE A 462 7.75 2.62 -26.44
CA ILE A 462 8.50 3.35 -27.46
C ILE A 462 8.11 4.83 -27.57
N LEU A 463 6.82 5.15 -27.37
CA LEU A 463 6.37 6.54 -27.31
C LEU A 463 6.87 7.25 -26.06
N LYS A 464 6.89 6.58 -24.89
CA LYS A 464 7.48 7.19 -23.69
C LYS A 464 8.96 7.49 -23.89
N GLU A 465 9.72 6.54 -24.40
CA GLU A 465 11.17 6.69 -24.62
C GLU A 465 11.46 7.79 -25.64
N THR A 466 10.67 7.88 -26.72
CA THR A 466 10.74 8.98 -27.69
C THR A 466 10.45 10.34 -27.02
N ILE A 467 9.46 10.40 -26.13
CA ILE A 467 9.09 11.62 -25.39
C ILE A 467 10.14 11.99 -24.34
N GLU A 468 10.77 11.01 -23.70
CA GLU A 468 11.89 11.19 -22.79
C GLU A 468 13.10 11.79 -23.55
N ILE A 469 13.45 11.26 -24.74
CA ILE A 469 14.51 11.79 -25.61
C ILE A 469 14.19 13.22 -26.10
N LEU A 470 12.97 13.46 -26.59
CA LEU A 470 12.53 14.80 -27.03
C LEU A 470 12.49 15.82 -25.88
N PHE A 471 12.42 15.36 -24.63
CA PHE A 471 12.52 16.21 -23.44
C PHE A 471 13.98 16.53 -23.07
N SER A 472 14.93 15.58 -23.18
CA SER A 472 16.36 15.86 -22.98
C SER A 472 16.93 16.81 -24.05
N GLU A 473 16.49 16.70 -25.30
CA GLU A 473 16.83 17.64 -26.38
C GLU A 473 16.16 19.02 -26.23
N GLY A 474 15.32 19.21 -25.20
CA GLY A 474 14.61 20.47 -24.95
C GLY A 474 13.54 20.84 -25.98
N LEU A 475 13.19 19.91 -26.88
CA LEU A 475 12.16 20.07 -27.92
C LEU A 475 10.73 20.03 -27.33
N ILE A 476 10.55 19.50 -26.12
CA ILE A 476 9.30 19.56 -25.35
C ILE A 476 9.41 20.65 -24.28
N LYS A 477 8.57 21.68 -24.38
CA LYS A 477 8.54 22.81 -23.44
C LYS A 477 7.61 22.54 -22.25
N ALA A 478 6.54 21.76 -22.45
CA ALA A 478 5.58 21.37 -21.41
C ALA A 478 5.33 19.85 -21.43
N LEU A 479 5.61 19.17 -20.33
CA LEU A 479 5.45 17.71 -20.17
C LEU A 479 4.38 17.39 -19.13
N PHE A 480 3.27 16.77 -19.55
CA PHE A 480 2.20 16.30 -18.65
C PHE A 480 2.52 14.90 -18.15
N ALA A 481 2.87 14.77 -16.87
CA ALA A 481 3.44 13.55 -16.30
C ALA A 481 2.62 12.97 -15.14
N THR A 482 2.55 11.64 -15.03
CA THR A 482 2.21 10.99 -13.75
C THR A 482 3.44 10.91 -12.83
N GLU A 483 3.19 10.79 -11.53
CA GLU A 483 4.17 10.60 -10.44
C GLU A 483 5.32 9.63 -10.79
N THR A 484 5.01 8.56 -11.54
CA THR A 484 5.98 7.60 -12.09
C THR A 484 7.16 8.21 -12.86
N PHE A 485 7.02 9.41 -13.43
CA PHE A 485 8.13 10.11 -14.09
C PHE A 485 9.16 10.63 -13.08
N ALA A 486 8.72 11.17 -11.93
CA ALA A 486 9.62 11.58 -10.86
C ALA A 486 10.40 10.39 -10.26
N MET A 487 9.81 9.20 -10.31
CA MET A 487 10.41 7.93 -9.89
C MET A 487 11.27 7.24 -10.97
N GLY A 488 11.16 7.63 -12.25
CA GLY A 488 11.60 6.79 -13.37
C GLY A 488 13.03 7.03 -13.85
N ILE A 489 13.35 8.30 -14.15
CA ILE A 489 14.51 8.71 -14.96
C ILE A 489 15.04 10.05 -14.43
N ASN A 490 16.33 10.34 -14.62
CA ASN A 490 16.93 11.61 -14.16
C ASN A 490 16.73 12.78 -15.15
N MET A 491 15.50 13.22 -15.36
CA MET A 491 15.15 14.36 -16.24
C MET A 491 14.68 15.58 -15.43
N PRO A 492 15.57 16.56 -15.15
CA PRO A 492 15.22 17.81 -14.49
C PRO A 492 14.64 18.86 -15.45
N ALA A 493 13.81 19.76 -14.90
CA ALA A 493 13.16 20.86 -15.60
C ALA A 493 13.41 22.19 -14.90
N ARG A 494 13.09 23.33 -15.54
CA ARG A 494 13.17 24.64 -14.86
C ARG A 494 12.03 24.81 -13.85
N THR A 495 10.83 24.36 -14.22
CA THR A 495 9.61 24.49 -13.40
C THR A 495 8.93 23.14 -13.17
N VAL A 496 8.37 22.94 -11.98
CA VAL A 496 7.46 21.83 -11.65
C VAL A 496 6.11 22.40 -11.21
N LEU A 497 5.03 21.93 -11.82
CA LEU A 497 3.64 22.29 -11.51
C LEU A 497 2.88 21.06 -11.02
N PHE A 498 2.30 21.11 -9.82
CA PHE A 498 1.37 20.10 -9.31
C PHE A 498 -0.07 20.54 -9.62
N THR A 499 -0.85 19.72 -10.32
CA THR A 499 -2.26 20.04 -10.65
C THR A 499 -3.20 19.93 -9.44
N ASN A 500 -2.81 19.18 -8.41
CA ASN A 500 -3.55 18.98 -7.16
C ASN A 500 -2.56 18.73 -6.00
N ALA A 501 -2.95 19.06 -4.77
CA ALA A 501 -2.21 18.79 -3.53
C ALA A 501 -2.67 17.50 -2.82
N ARG A 502 -3.76 16.86 -3.30
CA ARG A 502 -4.32 15.62 -2.75
C ARG A 502 -4.28 14.47 -3.75
N LYS A 503 -4.09 13.26 -3.24
CA LYS A 503 -3.92 11.98 -3.95
C LYS A 503 -4.91 10.96 -3.41
N PHE A 504 -5.43 10.09 -4.26
CA PHE A 504 -6.36 9.01 -3.90
C PHE A 504 -5.64 7.66 -3.95
N ASP A 505 -5.45 7.01 -2.81
CA ASP A 505 -4.70 5.73 -2.72
C ASP A 505 -5.58 4.49 -3.02
N GLY A 506 -6.73 4.68 -3.67
CA GLY A 506 -7.71 3.60 -3.91
C GLY A 506 -8.73 3.39 -2.78
N LYS A 507 -8.56 4.06 -1.62
CA LYS A 507 -9.55 4.09 -0.52
C LYS A 507 -9.88 5.51 -0.09
N ASP A 508 -8.85 6.26 0.29
CA ASP A 508 -8.98 7.62 0.82
C ASP A 508 -8.29 8.66 -0.05
N PHE A 509 -8.81 9.88 -0.04
CA PHE A 509 -8.09 11.07 -0.49
C PHE A 509 -7.25 11.63 0.66
N ARG A 510 -5.93 11.49 0.59
CA ARG A 510 -4.99 12.16 1.52
C ARG A 510 -4.27 13.32 0.86
N TRP A 511 -3.54 14.10 1.67
CA TRP A 511 -2.51 15.00 1.16
C TRP A 511 -1.29 14.19 0.72
N ILE A 512 -0.53 14.70 -0.26
CA ILE A 512 0.78 14.14 -0.61
C ILE A 512 1.74 14.20 0.60
N SER A 513 2.60 13.21 0.73
CA SER A 513 3.62 13.17 1.81
C SER A 513 4.73 14.17 1.54
N SER A 514 5.49 14.48 2.59
CA SER A 514 6.69 15.32 2.49
C SER A 514 7.72 14.71 1.53
N GLY A 515 7.95 13.38 1.59
CA GLY A 515 8.87 12.72 0.65
C GLY A 515 8.34 12.62 -0.79
N GLU A 516 7.06 12.32 -1.01
CA GLU A 516 6.44 12.39 -2.36
C GLU A 516 6.61 13.80 -2.96
N TYR A 517 6.35 14.84 -2.16
CA TYR A 517 6.53 16.22 -2.58
C TYR A 517 8.00 16.57 -2.88
N ILE A 518 8.96 16.16 -2.03
CA ILE A 518 10.40 16.38 -2.23
C ILE A 518 10.89 15.65 -3.49
N GLN A 519 10.41 14.44 -3.78
CA GLN A 519 10.80 13.67 -4.98
C GLN A 519 10.29 14.33 -6.28
N MET A 520 9.03 14.79 -6.31
CA MET A 520 8.46 15.47 -7.47
C MET A 520 9.00 16.90 -7.64
N SER A 521 9.01 17.71 -6.58
CA SER A 521 9.54 19.09 -6.62
C SER A 521 11.05 19.14 -6.84
N GLY A 522 11.77 18.11 -6.38
CA GLY A 522 13.20 17.95 -6.59
C GLY A 522 13.64 17.82 -8.05
N ARG A 523 12.70 17.66 -8.99
CA ARG A 523 12.94 17.74 -10.44
C ARG A 523 13.04 19.17 -10.98
N ALA A 524 12.77 20.21 -10.18
CA ALA A 524 12.97 21.61 -10.56
C ALA A 524 14.45 22.06 -10.38
N GLY A 525 14.93 22.92 -11.28
CA GLY A 525 16.24 23.57 -11.25
C GLY A 525 17.38 22.71 -11.81
N ARG A 526 17.76 22.94 -13.07
CA ARG A 526 18.84 22.21 -13.78
C ARG A 526 20.22 22.80 -13.44
N ARG A 527 21.11 21.99 -12.83
CA ARG A 527 22.49 22.39 -12.45
C ARG A 527 23.23 22.94 -13.68
N GLY A 528 23.68 24.20 -13.60
CA GLY A 528 24.41 24.88 -14.68
C GLY A 528 23.56 25.52 -15.79
N MET A 529 22.22 25.39 -15.75
CA MET A 529 21.31 26.03 -16.74
C MET A 529 20.30 26.99 -16.10
N ASP A 530 19.84 26.71 -14.88
CA ASP A 530 18.85 27.53 -14.16
C ASP A 530 19.46 28.08 -12.87
N ASP A 531 19.32 29.39 -12.61
CA ASP A 531 19.75 29.99 -11.33
C ASP A 531 18.95 29.44 -10.13
N ARG A 532 17.67 29.12 -10.37
CA ARG A 532 16.65 28.76 -9.37
C ARG A 532 15.62 27.82 -10.00
N GLY A 533 15.21 26.79 -9.27
CA GLY A 533 14.08 25.94 -9.65
C GLY A 533 12.75 26.51 -9.14
N ILE A 534 11.71 26.51 -9.98
CA ILE A 534 10.38 27.03 -9.61
C ILE A 534 9.44 25.86 -9.36
N VAL A 535 8.75 25.86 -8.21
CA VAL A 535 7.76 24.85 -7.85
C VAL A 535 6.42 25.52 -7.60
N ILE A 536 5.36 25.04 -8.27
CA ILE A 536 4.01 25.60 -8.17
C ILE A 536 3.05 24.51 -7.71
N LEU A 537 2.38 24.72 -6.57
CA LEU A 537 1.35 23.86 -6.03
C LEU A 537 -0.03 24.47 -6.28
N MET A 538 -0.84 23.85 -7.15
CA MET A 538 -2.26 24.22 -7.28
C MET A 538 -3.04 23.67 -6.09
N VAL A 539 -3.84 24.52 -5.45
CA VAL A 539 -4.63 24.17 -4.28
C VAL A 539 -6.09 24.56 -4.52
N ASP A 540 -6.99 23.57 -4.46
CA ASP A 540 -8.44 23.74 -4.60
C ASP A 540 -9.19 23.87 -3.26
N GLU A 541 -8.57 23.46 -2.15
CA GLU A 541 -9.20 23.31 -0.83
C GLU A 541 -8.36 23.99 0.27
N LYS A 542 -9.01 24.46 1.34
CA LYS A 542 -8.30 25.08 2.48
C LYS A 542 -7.34 24.07 3.12
N MET A 543 -6.08 24.46 3.22
CA MET A 543 -5.03 23.73 3.93
C MET A 543 -4.69 24.48 5.22
N SER A 544 -4.50 23.79 6.34
CA SER A 544 -4.03 24.46 7.57
C SER A 544 -2.55 24.83 7.43
N PRO A 545 -2.07 25.90 8.10
CA PRO A 545 -0.63 26.23 8.10
C PRO A 545 0.24 25.08 8.60
N THR A 546 -0.26 24.25 9.52
CA THR A 546 0.44 23.04 9.99
C THR A 546 0.62 21.99 8.89
N ILE A 547 -0.42 21.70 8.09
CA ILE A 547 -0.34 20.76 6.98
C ILE A 547 0.52 21.34 5.85
N GLY A 548 0.39 22.64 5.55
CA GLY A 548 1.22 23.31 4.56
C GLY A 548 2.70 23.31 4.90
N LYS A 549 3.04 23.61 6.16
CA LYS A 549 4.41 23.57 6.67
C LYS A 549 4.99 22.14 6.65
N GLN A 550 4.19 21.12 6.96
CA GLN A 550 4.60 19.72 6.85
C GLN A 550 4.79 19.27 5.39
N LEU A 551 3.92 19.69 4.46
CA LEU A 551 4.04 19.34 3.04
C LEU A 551 5.26 20.00 2.40
N LEU A 552 5.49 21.28 2.70
CA LEU A 552 6.49 22.12 2.02
C LEU A 552 7.88 22.14 2.69
N LYS A 553 7.95 22.00 4.02
CA LYS A 553 9.20 22.01 4.83
C LYS A 553 9.29 20.80 5.78
N GLY A 554 8.49 19.76 5.58
CA GLY A 554 8.66 18.50 6.30
C GLY A 554 9.91 17.76 5.84
N SER A 555 10.50 16.96 6.73
CA SER A 555 11.56 16.02 6.35
C SER A 555 11.06 15.01 5.31
N ALA A 556 11.96 14.48 4.49
CA ALA A 556 11.67 13.27 3.72
C ALA A 556 11.25 12.12 4.66
N ASP A 557 10.42 11.20 4.17
CA ASP A 557 9.93 10.09 5.00
C ASP A 557 11.08 9.12 5.33
N PRO A 558 11.16 8.56 6.56
CA PRO A 558 12.20 7.61 6.94
C PRO A 558 12.31 6.40 5.99
N LEU A 559 13.53 5.90 5.83
CA LEU A 559 13.79 4.61 5.22
C LEU A 559 13.40 3.52 6.22
N ASN A 560 12.15 3.09 6.19
CA ASN A 560 11.65 1.98 6.99
C ASN A 560 11.58 0.71 6.16
N SER A 561 11.88 -0.42 6.81
CA SER A 561 11.82 -1.74 6.21
C SER A 561 10.39 -2.11 5.77
N ALA A 562 10.29 -2.68 4.57
CA ALA A 562 9.07 -3.30 4.04
C ALA A 562 9.18 -4.83 3.96
N PHE A 563 10.13 -5.43 4.69
CA PHE A 563 10.39 -6.88 4.64
C PHE A 563 9.17 -7.71 5.03
N HIS A 564 8.80 -8.67 4.19
CA HIS A 564 7.71 -9.62 4.42
C HIS A 564 8.07 -10.99 3.85
N LEU A 565 7.54 -12.06 4.45
CA LEU A 565 7.83 -13.40 3.95
C LEU A 565 7.17 -13.68 2.59
N THR A 566 7.89 -14.40 1.72
CA THR A 566 7.38 -14.97 0.46
C THR A 566 7.67 -16.46 0.42
N TYR A 567 6.92 -17.25 -0.35
CA TYR A 567 7.19 -18.69 -0.41
C TYR A 567 8.44 -18.99 -1.27
N ASN A 568 8.66 -18.21 -2.32
CA ASN A 568 9.87 -18.30 -3.14
C ASN A 568 11.16 -18.01 -2.33
N MET A 569 11.16 -17.00 -1.44
CA MET A 569 12.28 -16.74 -0.51
C MET A 569 12.49 -17.92 0.45
N VAL A 570 11.41 -18.40 1.11
CA VAL A 570 11.53 -19.53 2.05
C VAL A 570 12.02 -20.80 1.35
N LEU A 571 11.56 -21.08 0.13
CA LEU A 571 12.00 -22.25 -0.65
C LEU A 571 13.44 -22.11 -1.15
N ASN A 572 13.85 -20.93 -1.64
CA ASN A 572 15.24 -20.71 -2.08
C ASN A 572 16.23 -20.75 -0.89
N LEU A 573 15.84 -20.28 0.30
CA LEU A 573 16.65 -20.42 1.51
C LEU A 573 16.71 -21.91 1.96
N LEU A 574 15.59 -22.64 1.95
CA LEU A 574 15.59 -24.10 2.17
C LEU A 574 16.29 -24.93 1.05
N ARG A 575 16.78 -24.26 -0.01
CA ARG A 575 17.60 -24.86 -1.08
C ARG A 575 19.11 -24.63 -0.87
N VAL A 576 19.51 -23.68 -0.03
CA VAL A 576 20.91 -23.28 0.19
C VAL A 576 21.38 -23.79 1.55
N GLU A 577 22.34 -24.72 1.56
CA GLU A 577 22.73 -25.46 2.78
C GLU A 577 23.32 -24.57 3.89
N GLU A 578 23.87 -23.40 3.55
CA GLU A 578 24.52 -22.48 4.50
C GLU A 578 23.55 -21.45 5.15
N ILE A 579 22.35 -21.23 4.60
CA ILE A 579 21.49 -20.09 4.99
C ILE A 579 20.03 -20.50 5.24
N ASN A 580 19.61 -20.48 6.51
CA ASN A 580 18.22 -20.80 6.89
C ASN A 580 17.26 -19.59 6.74
N PRO A 581 15.95 -19.83 6.49
CA PRO A 581 14.91 -18.80 6.56
C PRO A 581 14.89 -18.03 7.90
N GLU A 582 15.22 -18.71 8.99
CA GLU A 582 15.37 -18.14 10.32
C GLU A 582 16.53 -17.12 10.41
N TYR A 583 17.66 -17.34 9.74
CA TYR A 583 18.79 -16.41 9.70
C TYR A 583 18.44 -15.11 8.96
N MET A 584 17.74 -15.23 7.82
CA MET A 584 17.25 -14.08 7.05
C MET A 584 16.33 -13.18 7.90
N LEU A 585 15.47 -13.77 8.74
CA LEU A 585 14.62 -13.04 9.67
C LEU A 585 15.41 -12.30 10.75
N GLU A 586 16.35 -12.98 11.41
CA GLU A 586 17.18 -12.39 12.47
C GLU A 586 18.09 -11.26 11.95
N LYS A 587 18.50 -11.32 10.68
CA LYS A 587 19.32 -10.30 10.01
C LYS A 587 18.56 -9.23 9.23
N SER A 588 17.23 -9.34 9.10
CA SER A 588 16.38 -8.35 8.42
C SER A 588 16.52 -6.93 8.98
N PHE A 589 16.39 -5.90 8.12
CA PHE A 589 16.38 -4.53 8.61
C PHE A 589 15.12 -4.27 9.45
N TYR A 590 14.01 -4.94 9.14
CA TYR A 590 12.78 -4.95 9.94
C TYR A 590 13.05 -5.28 11.42
N GLN A 591 13.71 -6.41 11.68
CA GLN A 591 13.98 -6.85 13.05
C GLN A 591 15.02 -5.93 13.74
N PHE A 592 16.01 -5.43 12.98
CA PHE A 592 16.97 -4.44 13.49
C PHE A 592 16.30 -3.11 13.90
N GLN A 593 15.42 -2.56 13.05
CA GLN A 593 14.65 -1.36 13.36
C GLN A 593 13.78 -1.59 14.60
N HIS A 594 13.16 -2.77 14.72
CA HIS A 594 12.33 -3.11 15.87
C HIS A 594 13.14 -3.17 17.18
N TYR A 595 14.32 -3.81 17.18
CA TYR A 595 15.23 -3.80 18.34
C TYR A 595 15.71 -2.39 18.70
N ARG A 596 16.03 -1.54 17.71
CA ARG A 596 16.39 -0.12 17.95
C ARG A 596 15.21 0.73 18.46
N ALA A 597 13.96 0.34 18.20
CA ALA A 597 12.77 1.05 18.69
C ALA A 597 12.42 0.73 20.16
N ILE A 598 12.82 -0.44 20.70
CA ILE A 598 12.47 -0.89 22.05
C ILE A 598 12.69 0.17 23.15
N PRO A 599 13.86 0.85 23.24
CA PRO A 599 14.09 1.86 24.29
C PRO A 599 13.07 3.01 24.25
N GLY A 600 12.69 3.47 23.05
CA GLY A 600 11.67 4.50 22.87
C GLY A 600 10.26 4.03 23.24
N VAL A 601 9.93 2.76 23.01
CA VAL A 601 8.66 2.16 23.48
C VAL A 601 8.64 2.04 25.00
N VAL A 602 9.75 1.67 25.64
CA VAL A 602 9.88 1.63 27.11
C VAL A 602 9.72 3.03 27.71
N GLU A 603 10.37 4.04 27.14
CA GLU A 603 10.22 5.43 27.58
C GLU A 603 8.78 5.94 27.39
N LYS A 604 8.16 5.65 26.24
CA LYS A 604 6.75 5.96 25.96
C LYS A 604 5.80 5.32 26.98
N VAL A 605 6.00 4.04 27.33
CA VAL A 605 5.22 3.37 28.39
C VAL A 605 5.35 4.13 29.72
N LYS A 606 6.59 4.44 30.15
CA LYS A 606 6.85 5.17 31.39
C LYS A 606 6.19 6.56 31.38
N ASN A 607 6.34 7.31 30.29
CA ASN A 607 5.77 8.65 30.12
C ASN A 607 4.23 8.62 30.11
N SER A 608 3.60 7.60 29.50
CA SER A 608 2.15 7.38 29.55
C SER A 608 1.67 6.93 30.93
N GLU A 609 2.41 6.09 31.65
CA GLU A 609 2.08 5.71 33.03
C GLU A 609 2.17 6.91 33.99
N GLU A 610 3.15 7.79 33.80
CA GLU A 610 3.19 9.07 34.50
C GLU A 610 1.97 9.96 34.16
N GLN A 611 1.58 10.06 32.89
CA GLN A 611 0.37 10.80 32.47
C GLN A 611 -0.90 10.23 33.13
N TYR A 612 -1.05 8.90 33.13
CA TYR A 612 -2.18 8.20 33.77
C TYR A 612 -2.26 8.48 35.28
N ASN A 613 -1.10 8.46 35.96
CA ASN A 613 -1.00 8.74 37.40
C ASN A 613 -1.20 10.23 37.74
N LYS A 614 -0.90 11.15 36.81
CA LYS A 614 -1.16 12.59 36.97
C LYS A 614 -2.66 12.95 36.87
N ILE A 615 -3.48 12.11 36.23
CA ILE A 615 -4.94 12.33 36.12
C ILE A 615 -5.67 11.73 37.33
N VAL A 616 -5.91 12.56 38.33
CA VAL A 616 -6.76 12.25 39.50
C VAL A 616 -8.20 12.66 39.20
N ILE A 617 -9.15 11.73 39.32
CA ILE A 617 -10.58 11.95 39.04
C ILE A 617 -11.37 11.94 40.35
N PRO A 618 -12.14 12.99 40.69
CA PRO A 618 -13.06 12.96 41.82
C PRO A 618 -14.08 11.82 41.69
N ASN A 619 -14.26 11.02 42.75
CA ASN A 619 -15.19 9.88 42.79
C ASN A 619 -15.02 8.85 41.66
N GLU A 620 -13.77 8.63 41.20
CA GLU A 620 -13.38 7.79 40.04
C GLU A 620 -14.23 6.52 39.81
N GLU A 621 -14.54 5.74 40.85
CA GLU A 621 -15.32 4.51 40.73
C GLU A 621 -16.74 4.71 40.16
N SER A 622 -17.45 5.78 40.54
CA SER A 622 -18.78 6.07 39.99
C SER A 622 -18.71 6.65 38.58
N VAL A 623 -17.67 7.45 38.28
CA VAL A 623 -17.42 7.99 36.93
C VAL A 623 -17.16 6.84 35.94
N VAL A 624 -16.32 5.88 36.33
CA VAL A 624 -16.00 4.70 35.54
C VAL A 624 -17.24 3.81 35.31
N ILE A 625 -18.14 3.69 36.29
CA ILE A 625 -19.42 2.97 36.12
C ILE A 625 -20.29 3.69 35.07
N TYR A 626 -20.44 5.01 35.18
CA TYR A 626 -21.21 5.81 34.22
C TYR A 626 -20.65 5.74 32.79
N TYR A 627 -19.32 5.84 32.66
CA TYR A 627 -18.61 5.69 31.38
C TYR A 627 -18.86 4.31 30.74
N LYS A 628 -18.78 3.23 31.54
CA LYS A 628 -19.10 1.86 31.09
C LYS A 628 -20.57 1.72 30.65
N ILE A 629 -21.53 2.35 31.33
CA ILE A 629 -22.94 2.36 30.93
C ILE A 629 -23.11 3.02 29.55
N ARG A 630 -22.50 4.19 29.32
CA ARG A 630 -22.59 4.87 28.01
C ARG A 630 -21.91 4.08 26.88
N GLN A 631 -20.78 3.43 27.13
CA GLN A 631 -20.16 2.53 26.14
C GLN A 631 -21.04 1.32 25.81
N GLN A 632 -21.68 0.69 26.80
CA GLN A 632 -22.58 -0.45 26.56
C GLN A 632 -23.84 -0.03 25.79
N LEU A 633 -24.42 1.15 26.09
CA LEU A 633 -25.49 1.74 25.29
C LEU A 633 -25.06 1.98 23.84
N ALA A 634 -23.87 2.53 23.60
CA ALA A 634 -23.34 2.74 22.24
C ALA A 634 -23.09 1.42 21.49
N LYS A 635 -22.72 0.34 22.19
CA LYS A 635 -22.60 -1.01 21.59
C LYS A 635 -23.96 -1.61 21.25
N LEU A 636 -24.91 -1.60 22.18
CA LEU A 636 -26.27 -2.10 21.98
C LEU A 636 -27.02 -1.31 20.88
N GLY A 637 -26.75 -0.01 20.74
CA GLY A 637 -27.25 0.81 19.64
C GLY A 637 -26.81 0.27 18.27
N LYS A 638 -25.53 -0.07 18.10
CA LYS A 638 -25.05 -0.73 16.87
C LYS A 638 -25.68 -2.10 16.64
N GLU A 639 -25.88 -2.89 17.71
CA GLU A 639 -26.60 -4.17 17.60
C GLU A 639 -28.04 -3.95 17.06
N ILE A 640 -28.72 -2.86 17.44
CA ILE A 640 -30.04 -2.48 16.89
C ILE A 640 -29.93 -2.03 15.42
N GLU A 641 -28.96 -1.19 15.05
CA GLU A 641 -28.71 -0.77 13.66
C GLU A 641 -28.56 -2.00 12.74
N GLU A 642 -27.84 -3.04 13.19
CA GLU A 642 -27.62 -4.30 12.47
C GLU A 642 -28.90 -5.14 12.27
N TYR A 643 -29.93 -5.00 13.13
CA TYR A 643 -31.25 -5.58 12.88
C TYR A 643 -32.07 -4.75 11.89
N ILE A 644 -32.02 -3.42 11.99
CA ILE A 644 -32.79 -2.50 11.14
C ILE A 644 -32.40 -2.64 9.66
N HIS A 645 -31.10 -2.68 9.35
CA HIS A 645 -30.62 -2.65 7.97
C HIS A 645 -30.61 -4.01 7.25
N LYS A 646 -31.10 -5.09 7.88
CA LYS A 646 -31.23 -6.40 7.22
C LYS A 646 -32.24 -6.31 6.07
N PRO A 647 -31.91 -6.78 4.84
CA PRO A 647 -32.75 -6.60 3.64
C PRO A 647 -34.22 -6.95 3.82
N LYS A 648 -34.53 -8.02 4.58
CA LYS A 648 -35.88 -8.48 4.89
C LYS A 648 -36.76 -7.40 5.55
N TYR A 649 -36.18 -6.51 6.34
CA TYR A 649 -36.91 -5.52 7.15
C TYR A 649 -36.83 -4.11 6.58
N CYS A 650 -35.68 -3.69 6.03
CA CYS A 650 -35.54 -2.33 5.50
C CYS A 650 -36.20 -2.11 4.14
N LEU A 651 -36.19 -3.11 3.22
CA LEU A 651 -36.63 -2.90 1.82
C LEU A 651 -38.05 -2.31 1.65
N PRO A 652 -39.08 -2.76 2.40
CA PRO A 652 -40.43 -2.18 2.32
C PRO A 652 -40.47 -0.66 2.57
N PHE A 653 -39.50 -0.15 3.32
CA PHE A 653 -39.37 1.27 3.68
C PHE A 653 -38.43 2.05 2.76
N LEU A 654 -37.62 1.42 1.90
CA LEU A 654 -36.72 2.09 0.93
C LEU A 654 -37.47 2.73 -0.27
N GLN A 655 -38.57 3.40 0.01
CA GLN A 655 -39.43 4.09 -0.93
C GLN A 655 -38.80 5.42 -1.34
N PRO A 656 -38.85 5.81 -2.64
CA PRO A 656 -38.35 7.10 -3.10
C PRO A 656 -38.90 8.28 -2.27
N GLY A 657 -38.02 9.22 -1.93
CA GLY A 657 -38.31 10.35 -1.07
C GLY A 657 -38.14 10.11 0.44
N ARG A 658 -37.91 8.88 0.92
CA ARG A 658 -37.71 8.65 2.38
C ARG A 658 -36.36 9.18 2.86
N LEU A 659 -36.35 9.87 3.99
CA LEU A 659 -35.13 10.32 4.66
C LEU A 659 -34.44 9.16 5.39
N VAL A 660 -33.14 8.99 5.14
CA VAL A 660 -32.26 7.96 5.72
C VAL A 660 -30.94 8.59 6.16
N LYS A 661 -30.28 7.99 7.16
CA LYS A 661 -28.97 8.45 7.65
C LYS A 661 -27.87 7.48 7.23
N VAL A 662 -26.87 7.97 6.48
CA VAL A 662 -25.79 7.15 5.92
C VAL A 662 -24.47 7.39 6.65
N LYS A 663 -23.78 6.31 7.02
CA LYS A 663 -22.50 6.34 7.74
C LYS A 663 -21.58 5.23 7.25
N ASN A 664 -20.35 5.57 6.87
CA ASN A 664 -19.37 4.64 6.32
C ASN A 664 -18.06 4.68 7.12
N GLU A 665 -17.79 3.63 7.90
CA GLU A 665 -16.56 3.35 8.68
C GLU A 665 -16.01 4.46 9.62
N GLY A 666 -16.67 5.61 9.70
CA GLY A 666 -16.28 6.79 10.47
C GLY A 666 -16.87 8.07 9.89
N ASP A 667 -16.93 8.15 8.56
CA ASP A 667 -17.54 9.25 7.80
C ASP A 667 -19.08 9.21 7.91
N ASP A 668 -19.65 10.18 8.63
CA ASP A 668 -21.10 10.38 8.77
C ASP A 668 -21.59 11.40 7.73
N PHE A 669 -22.36 10.94 6.74
CA PHE A 669 -22.95 11.79 5.69
C PHE A 669 -24.21 12.52 6.17
N GLY A 670 -24.68 12.21 7.38
CA GLY A 670 -25.93 12.72 7.93
C GLY A 670 -27.14 12.25 7.13
N TRP A 671 -28.13 13.13 7.03
CA TRP A 671 -29.42 12.84 6.41
C TRP A 671 -29.38 13.02 4.89
N GLY A 672 -29.59 11.91 4.17
CA GLY A 672 -29.84 11.88 2.73
C GLY A 672 -31.26 11.40 2.42
N VAL A 673 -31.64 11.43 1.15
CA VAL A 673 -32.95 10.92 0.69
C VAL A 673 -32.79 9.74 -0.27
N VAL A 674 -33.58 8.69 -0.08
CA VAL A 674 -33.64 7.55 -1.02
C VAL A 674 -34.19 8.03 -2.36
N VAL A 675 -33.43 7.82 -3.43
CA VAL A 675 -33.86 8.02 -4.82
C VAL A 675 -34.48 6.73 -5.35
N ASN A 676 -33.78 5.61 -5.18
CA ASN A 676 -34.11 4.30 -5.74
C ASN A 676 -33.37 3.19 -4.95
N PHE A 677 -33.68 1.92 -5.20
CA PHE A 677 -32.84 0.80 -4.80
C PHE A 677 -32.82 -0.29 -5.87
N SER A 678 -31.73 -1.06 -5.92
CA SER A 678 -31.57 -2.17 -6.84
C SER A 678 -31.04 -3.41 -6.12
N LYS A 679 -31.59 -4.58 -6.46
CA LYS A 679 -31.00 -5.87 -6.14
C LYS A 679 -29.97 -6.18 -7.24
N LYS A 680 -28.68 -6.14 -6.93
CA LYS A 680 -27.62 -6.61 -7.83
C LYS A 680 -27.28 -8.06 -7.47
N SER A 681 -27.10 -8.90 -8.48
CA SER A 681 -26.34 -10.13 -8.28
C SER A 681 -24.93 -9.77 -7.86
N ASN A 682 -24.31 -10.57 -7.00
CA ASN A 682 -22.90 -10.38 -6.67
C ASN A 682 -22.06 -10.89 -7.85
N VAL A 683 -21.69 -9.98 -8.78
CA VAL A 683 -21.00 -10.33 -10.03
C VAL A 683 -19.49 -10.58 -9.84
N LYS A 684 -19.02 -10.79 -8.59
CA LYS A 684 -17.70 -11.39 -8.33
C LYS A 684 -17.73 -12.85 -8.84
N PRO A 685 -17.01 -13.23 -9.90
CA PRO A 685 -17.16 -14.57 -10.51
C PRO A 685 -16.44 -15.68 -9.74
N ASN A 686 -15.62 -15.34 -8.75
CA ASN A 686 -14.62 -16.25 -8.18
C ASN A 686 -15.16 -16.94 -6.89
N SER A 687 -16.17 -16.34 -6.25
CA SER A 687 -17.03 -16.92 -5.22
C SER A 687 -18.21 -17.68 -5.84
N GLY A 688 -18.87 -18.56 -5.07
CA GLY A 688 -20.16 -19.15 -5.49
C GLY A 688 -21.30 -18.11 -5.49
N GLU A 689 -22.54 -18.57 -5.66
CA GLU A 689 -23.73 -17.71 -5.57
C GLU A 689 -23.92 -17.18 -4.13
N LEU A 690 -23.23 -16.09 -3.81
CA LEU A 690 -23.34 -15.33 -2.57
C LEU A 690 -24.66 -14.57 -2.49
N ASP A 691 -25.04 -14.19 -1.27
CA ASP A 691 -26.22 -13.38 -1.02
C ASP A 691 -26.23 -12.10 -1.90
N PRO A 692 -27.39 -11.75 -2.48
CA PRO A 692 -27.49 -10.67 -3.45
C PRO A 692 -27.28 -9.30 -2.81
N LEU A 693 -26.43 -8.48 -3.42
CA LEU A 693 -26.07 -7.16 -2.92
C LEU A 693 -27.21 -6.15 -3.17
N TYR A 694 -27.78 -5.65 -2.08
CA TYR A 694 -28.78 -4.58 -2.12
C TYR A 694 -28.09 -3.22 -2.09
N VAL A 695 -28.19 -2.51 -3.22
CA VAL A 695 -27.61 -1.18 -3.43
C VAL A 695 -28.71 -0.15 -3.44
N VAL A 696 -28.61 0.84 -2.55
CA VAL A 696 -29.56 1.94 -2.39
C VAL A 696 -28.96 3.21 -2.99
N GLU A 697 -29.66 3.83 -3.93
CA GLU A 697 -29.25 5.12 -4.49
C GLU A 697 -29.75 6.22 -3.57
N VAL A 698 -28.85 6.84 -2.81
CA VAL A 698 -29.16 7.88 -1.83
C VAL A 698 -28.57 9.21 -2.29
N LEU A 699 -29.37 10.27 -2.28
CA LEU A 699 -28.91 11.63 -2.53
C LEU A 699 -28.29 12.19 -1.24
N LEU A 700 -26.96 12.28 -1.20
CA LEU A 700 -26.14 12.64 -0.03
C LEU A 700 -25.42 13.99 -0.22
N ARG A 701 -25.07 14.63 0.90
CA ARG A 701 -24.34 15.92 0.92
C ARG A 701 -22.81 15.68 0.92
N CYS A 702 -22.26 15.47 -0.26
CA CYS A 702 -20.85 15.17 -0.49
C CYS A 702 -19.97 16.42 -0.59
N SER A 703 -18.66 16.25 -0.38
CA SER A 703 -17.66 17.30 -0.62
C SER A 703 -17.52 17.61 -2.12
N LYS A 704 -16.99 18.79 -2.46
CA LYS A 704 -16.72 19.16 -3.87
C LYS A 704 -15.64 18.31 -4.54
N GLU A 705 -14.77 17.67 -3.76
CA GLU A 705 -13.74 16.75 -4.24
C GLU A 705 -14.36 15.44 -4.77
N SER A 706 -15.38 14.92 -4.07
CA SER A 706 -16.12 13.71 -4.48
C SER A 706 -16.82 13.82 -5.84
N LEU A 707 -17.09 15.04 -6.31
CA LEU A 707 -17.67 15.31 -7.62
C LEU A 707 -16.67 15.09 -8.78
N LYS A 708 -15.36 15.08 -8.50
CA LYS A 708 -14.31 14.98 -9.52
C LYS A 708 -14.02 13.53 -9.93
N ASN A 709 -14.06 12.60 -8.97
CA ASN A 709 -13.82 11.18 -9.24
C ASN A 709 -15.11 10.47 -9.68
N SER A 710 -15.01 9.61 -10.70
CA SER A 710 -16.13 8.79 -11.18
C SER A 710 -16.38 7.51 -10.35
N ALA A 711 -15.52 7.22 -9.37
CA ALA A 711 -15.60 6.02 -8.54
C ALA A 711 -16.49 6.22 -7.31
N THR A 712 -17.40 5.27 -7.03
CA THR A 712 -18.32 5.30 -5.88
C THR A 712 -17.60 5.47 -4.53
N GLU A 713 -16.44 4.81 -4.38
CA GLU A 713 -15.63 4.79 -3.16
C GLU A 713 -14.99 6.16 -2.84
N ALA A 714 -14.93 7.07 -3.82
CA ALA A 714 -14.39 8.42 -3.65
C ALA A 714 -15.40 9.42 -3.03
N ALA A 715 -16.62 8.98 -2.73
CA ALA A 715 -17.64 9.80 -2.08
C ALA A 715 -17.33 10.00 -0.58
N LYS A 716 -17.23 11.26 -0.14
CA LYS A 716 -16.98 11.66 1.25
C LYS A 716 -17.94 12.77 1.71
N PRO A 717 -18.25 12.86 3.01
CA PRO A 717 -19.17 13.86 3.55
C PRO A 717 -18.58 15.28 3.46
N ALA A 718 -19.43 16.27 3.20
CA ALA A 718 -18.99 17.67 3.25
C ALA A 718 -18.70 18.13 4.69
N LYS A 719 -17.54 18.75 4.88
CA LYS A 719 -17.05 19.28 6.18
C LYS A 719 -17.97 20.38 6.71
N SER A 720 -17.93 20.63 8.02
CA SER A 720 -18.82 21.60 8.70
C SER A 720 -18.71 23.04 8.20
N ASP A 721 -17.58 23.42 7.60
CA ASP A 721 -17.34 24.73 6.99
C ASP A 721 -17.49 24.75 5.45
N GLU A 722 -17.80 23.61 4.84
CA GLU A 722 -17.95 23.45 3.39
C GLU A 722 -19.42 23.50 2.97
N LYS A 723 -19.74 24.31 1.95
CA LYS A 723 -21.03 24.25 1.26
C LYS A 723 -21.04 23.04 0.31
N GLY A 724 -21.24 21.86 0.89
CA GLY A 724 -21.34 20.58 0.18
C GLY A 724 -22.45 20.53 -0.86
N GLU A 725 -22.28 19.62 -1.82
CA GLU A 725 -23.20 19.44 -2.95
C GLU A 725 -24.00 18.14 -2.79
N MET A 726 -25.20 18.10 -3.38
CA MET A 726 -26.01 16.89 -3.37
C MET A 726 -25.63 16.00 -4.56
N GLN A 727 -25.19 14.77 -4.27
CA GLN A 727 -24.79 13.76 -5.25
C GLN A 727 -25.59 12.48 -5.01
N VAL A 728 -26.04 11.81 -6.07
CA VAL A 728 -26.65 10.49 -5.95
C VAL A 728 -25.51 9.48 -5.84
N VAL A 729 -25.40 8.82 -4.69
CA VAL A 729 -24.36 7.82 -4.40
C VAL A 729 -25.03 6.46 -4.21
N PRO A 730 -24.63 5.42 -4.96
CA PRO A 730 -25.08 4.06 -4.71
C PRO A 730 -24.35 3.48 -3.49
N VAL A 731 -25.04 3.32 -2.37
CA VAL A 731 -24.50 2.80 -1.10
C VAL A 731 -25.02 1.39 -0.80
N LEU A 732 -24.24 0.58 -0.09
CA LEU A 732 -24.68 -0.73 0.38
C LEU A 732 -25.65 -0.57 1.56
N VAL A 733 -26.63 -1.48 1.66
CA VAL A 733 -27.72 -1.39 2.64
C VAL A 733 -27.25 -1.33 4.10
N HIS A 734 -26.12 -1.95 4.45
CA HIS A 734 -25.57 -1.93 5.82
C HIS A 734 -24.98 -0.57 6.24
N LEU A 735 -24.76 0.35 5.29
CA LEU A 735 -24.29 1.72 5.56
C LEU A 735 -25.44 2.65 6.00
N LEU A 736 -26.68 2.14 6.03
CA LEU A 736 -27.83 2.81 6.60
C LEU A 736 -27.81 2.65 8.13
N SER A 737 -27.56 3.75 8.84
CA SER A 737 -27.58 3.81 10.30
C SER A 737 -28.98 4.10 10.86
N ALA A 738 -29.80 4.86 10.14
CA ALA A 738 -31.18 5.14 10.56
C ALA A 738 -32.13 5.33 9.38
N ILE A 739 -33.39 4.93 9.56
CA ILE A 739 -34.49 5.14 8.62
C ILE A 739 -35.57 5.96 9.33
N SER A 740 -36.06 7.02 8.69
CA SER A 740 -37.11 7.88 9.27
C SER A 740 -38.51 7.57 8.76
N SER A 741 -39.52 8.03 9.52
CA SER A 741 -40.91 8.07 9.06
C SER A 741 -41.15 9.13 7.97
N VAL A 742 -40.27 10.13 7.87
CA VAL A 742 -40.43 11.29 6.98
C VAL A 742 -40.17 10.94 5.52
N ARG A 743 -41.10 11.32 4.64
CA ARG A 743 -40.94 11.28 3.17
C ARG A 743 -41.04 12.69 2.59
N LEU A 744 -40.01 13.08 1.83
CA LEU A 744 -39.91 14.32 1.07
C LEU A 744 -40.43 14.14 -0.35
N TYR A 745 -40.90 15.23 -0.96
CA TYR A 745 -41.12 15.30 -2.40
C TYR A 745 -39.78 15.34 -3.14
N ILE A 746 -39.60 14.46 -4.13
CA ILE A 746 -38.38 14.39 -4.94
C ILE A 746 -38.68 14.77 -6.41
N PRO A 747 -37.91 15.69 -7.03
CA PRO A 747 -38.07 16.02 -8.44
C PRO A 747 -37.88 14.80 -9.37
N LYS A 748 -38.67 14.71 -10.44
CA LYS A 748 -38.61 13.59 -11.40
C LYS A 748 -37.29 13.51 -12.19
N ASP A 749 -36.54 14.60 -12.28
CA ASP A 749 -35.20 14.62 -12.88
C ASP A 749 -34.20 15.19 -11.88
N LEU A 750 -33.23 14.36 -11.47
CA LEU A 750 -32.16 14.71 -10.54
C LEU A 750 -30.81 14.93 -11.25
N ARG A 751 -30.79 15.08 -12.58
CA ARG A 751 -29.57 15.48 -13.31
C ARG A 751 -29.22 16.96 -13.10
N PRO A 752 -30.17 17.93 -13.07
CA PRO A 752 -29.85 19.34 -12.80
C PRO A 752 -29.46 19.57 -11.34
N LEU A 753 -28.40 20.36 -11.12
CA LEU A 753 -27.91 20.69 -9.77
C LEU A 753 -28.95 21.45 -8.93
N ASP A 754 -29.70 22.38 -9.54
CA ASP A 754 -30.76 23.13 -8.86
C ASP A 754 -31.85 22.22 -8.27
N ASN A 755 -32.20 21.15 -8.97
CA ASN A 755 -33.19 20.18 -8.50
C ASN A 755 -32.67 19.40 -7.29
N ARG A 756 -31.40 18.96 -7.31
CA ARG A 756 -30.77 18.28 -6.16
C ARG A 756 -30.62 19.23 -4.97
N GLN A 757 -30.25 20.48 -5.21
CA GLN A 757 -30.04 21.49 -4.16
C GLN A 757 -31.36 22.04 -3.61
N SER A 758 -32.47 21.89 -4.34
CA SER A 758 -33.83 22.07 -3.82
C SER A 758 -34.14 21.04 -2.72
N VAL A 759 -33.82 19.76 -2.94
CA VAL A 759 -34.01 18.69 -1.93
C VAL A 759 -33.22 18.99 -0.65
N LEU A 760 -31.98 19.49 -0.74
CA LEU A 760 -31.20 19.90 0.44
C LEU A 760 -31.93 20.97 1.29
N LYS A 761 -32.66 21.91 0.66
CA LYS A 761 -33.48 22.88 1.40
C LYS A 761 -34.62 22.20 2.14
N SER A 762 -35.28 21.20 1.53
CA SER A 762 -36.34 20.41 2.19
C SER A 762 -35.82 19.55 3.34
N ILE A 763 -34.60 19.01 3.24
CA ILE A 763 -33.94 18.31 4.37
C ILE A 763 -33.67 19.29 5.52
N GLN A 764 -33.16 20.50 5.23
CA GLN A 764 -32.97 21.56 6.23
C GLN A 764 -34.29 22.08 6.83
N GLU A 765 -35.38 22.07 6.06
CA GLU A 765 -36.72 22.44 6.54
C GLU A 765 -37.27 21.41 7.53
N VAL A 766 -37.10 20.11 7.26
CA VAL A 766 -37.43 19.03 8.21
C VAL A 766 -36.58 19.16 9.48
N GLN A 767 -35.27 19.41 9.36
CA GLN A 767 -34.38 19.60 10.52
C GLN A 767 -34.76 20.82 11.37
N LYS A 768 -35.23 21.91 10.75
CA LYS A 768 -35.78 23.08 11.47
C LYS A 768 -37.13 22.80 12.13
N ARG A 769 -37.93 21.90 11.56
CA ARG A 769 -39.25 21.50 12.09
C ARG A 769 -39.17 20.50 13.24
N PHE A 770 -38.08 19.74 13.32
CA PHE A 770 -37.80 18.77 14.39
C PHE A 770 -36.40 19.00 15.00
N PRO A 771 -36.22 20.03 15.84
CA PRO A 771 -34.91 20.38 16.41
C PRO A 771 -34.29 19.27 17.25
N ASP A 772 -35.13 18.52 17.97
CA ASP A 772 -34.71 17.45 18.90
C ASP A 772 -34.31 16.15 18.16
N GLY A 773 -34.56 16.07 16.85
CA GLY A 773 -34.23 14.91 16.01
C GLY A 773 -35.34 14.57 15.01
N VAL A 774 -34.95 14.13 13.80
CA VAL A 774 -35.89 13.65 12.79
C VAL A 774 -36.52 12.33 13.27
N PRO A 775 -37.86 12.16 13.28
CA PRO A 775 -38.50 10.98 13.85
C PRO A 775 -38.14 9.71 13.07
N LEU A 776 -37.58 8.74 13.81
CA LEU A 776 -37.20 7.42 13.29
C LEU A 776 -38.43 6.54 13.03
N LEU A 777 -38.22 5.41 12.35
CA LEU A 777 -39.16 4.28 12.41
C LEU A 777 -38.85 3.41 13.63
N ASP A 778 -39.86 2.95 14.35
CA ASP A 778 -39.65 1.97 15.42
C ASP A 778 -39.36 0.56 14.83
N PRO A 779 -38.30 -0.14 15.31
CA PRO A 779 -37.96 -1.48 14.82
C PRO A 779 -39.05 -2.55 15.04
N ILE A 780 -39.87 -2.43 16.09
CA ILE A 780 -40.93 -3.38 16.43
C ILE A 780 -42.27 -2.89 15.87
N ASP A 781 -42.66 -1.65 16.16
CA ASP A 781 -44.02 -1.16 15.93
C ASP A 781 -44.23 -0.67 14.47
N ASP A 782 -43.28 0.04 13.87
CA ASP A 782 -43.34 0.43 12.45
C ASP A 782 -42.79 -0.66 11.52
N MET A 783 -41.62 -1.22 11.84
CA MET A 783 -40.90 -2.16 10.97
C MET A 783 -41.29 -3.63 11.17
N GLY A 784 -42.06 -3.95 12.22
CA GLY A 784 -42.60 -5.29 12.43
C GLY A 784 -41.56 -6.37 12.76
N ILE A 785 -40.38 -6.02 13.29
CA ILE A 785 -39.32 -6.99 13.56
C ILE A 785 -39.67 -7.82 14.81
N GLN A 786 -40.26 -9.00 14.59
CA GLN A 786 -40.70 -9.91 15.65
C GLN A 786 -39.57 -10.75 16.31
N ASP A 787 -38.30 -10.49 15.99
CA ASP A 787 -37.16 -11.27 16.48
C ASP A 787 -36.99 -11.15 18.01
N GLN A 788 -36.84 -12.31 18.68
CA GLN A 788 -36.55 -12.37 20.11
C GLN A 788 -35.15 -11.86 20.47
N GLY A 789 -34.20 -11.86 19.52
CA GLY A 789 -32.87 -11.26 19.68
C GLY A 789 -32.99 -9.75 19.89
N LEU A 790 -33.56 -9.05 18.92
CA LEU A 790 -33.78 -7.61 18.97
C LEU A 790 -34.58 -7.18 20.22
N LYS A 791 -35.66 -7.89 20.58
CA LYS A 791 -36.45 -7.59 21.79
C LYS A 791 -35.61 -7.67 23.08
N LYS A 792 -34.66 -8.61 23.17
CA LYS A 792 -33.71 -8.68 24.29
C LYS A 792 -32.64 -7.58 24.24
N VAL A 793 -32.29 -7.06 23.06
CA VAL A 793 -31.37 -5.91 22.92
C VAL A 793 -32.06 -4.62 23.38
N ILE A 794 -33.30 -4.36 22.94
CA ILE A 794 -34.08 -3.19 23.35
C ILE A 794 -34.33 -3.20 24.87
N GLN A 795 -34.73 -4.34 25.46
CA GLN A 795 -34.87 -4.48 26.92
C GLN A 795 -33.56 -4.23 27.70
N LYS A 796 -32.39 -4.53 27.11
CA LYS A 796 -31.10 -4.15 27.70
C LYS A 796 -30.86 -2.66 27.60
N VAL A 797 -31.18 -2.03 26.45
CA VAL A 797 -31.05 -0.57 26.26
C VAL A 797 -31.91 0.16 27.28
N GLU A 798 -33.20 -0.14 27.38
CA GLU A 798 -34.11 0.41 28.41
C GLU A 798 -33.54 0.26 29.83
N ALA A 799 -33.03 -0.93 30.17
CA ALA A 799 -32.45 -1.19 31.49
C ALA A 799 -31.12 -0.44 31.74
N PHE A 800 -30.31 -0.21 30.70
CA PHE A 800 -29.08 0.59 30.81
C PHE A 800 -29.36 2.09 30.79
N GLU A 801 -30.38 2.56 30.07
CA GLU A 801 -30.86 3.94 30.11
C GLU A 801 -31.45 4.27 31.49
N HIS A 802 -32.33 3.41 32.03
CA HIS A 802 -32.82 3.58 33.39
C HIS A 802 -31.65 3.63 34.40
N ARG A 803 -30.60 2.80 34.22
CA ARG A 803 -29.36 2.87 35.03
C ARG A 803 -28.51 4.12 34.78
N MET A 804 -28.59 4.73 33.60
CA MET A 804 -27.95 6.00 33.29
C MET A 804 -28.67 7.16 33.98
N TYR A 805 -29.99 7.29 33.82
CA TYR A 805 -30.81 8.36 34.40
C TYR A 805 -30.86 8.31 35.94
N SER A 806 -30.81 7.11 36.53
CA SER A 806 -30.72 6.92 37.98
C SER A 806 -29.31 7.05 38.55
N HIS A 807 -28.28 7.24 37.71
CA HIS A 807 -26.92 7.47 38.20
C HIS A 807 -26.75 8.93 38.64
N PRO A 808 -26.23 9.22 39.85
CA PRO A 808 -26.15 10.60 40.36
C PRO A 808 -25.41 11.59 39.44
N LEU A 809 -24.39 11.10 38.72
CA LEU A 809 -23.56 11.87 37.80
C LEU A 809 -24.32 12.35 36.54
N HIS A 810 -25.50 11.79 36.22
CA HIS A 810 -26.26 12.19 35.03
C HIS A 810 -26.81 13.63 35.14
N ASN A 811 -27.13 14.05 36.37
CA ASN A 811 -27.73 15.36 36.67
C ASN A 811 -26.72 16.37 37.26
N ASP A 812 -25.43 16.03 37.28
CA ASP A 812 -24.35 16.88 37.79
C ASP A 812 -23.89 17.87 36.70
N PRO A 813 -23.88 19.20 36.93
CA PRO A 813 -23.39 20.16 35.93
C PRO A 813 -21.91 19.96 35.56
N ASN A 814 -21.11 19.25 36.37
CA ASN A 814 -19.71 18.93 36.06
C ASN A 814 -19.53 17.66 35.22
N LEU A 815 -20.63 16.96 34.88
CA LEU A 815 -20.63 15.70 34.14
C LEU A 815 -19.67 15.71 32.94
N GLU A 816 -19.77 16.71 32.07
CA GLU A 816 -18.99 16.74 30.82
C GLU A 816 -17.48 16.81 31.11
N THR A 817 -17.06 17.67 32.04
CA THR A 817 -15.64 17.79 32.43
C THR A 817 -15.11 16.49 33.05
N VAL A 818 -15.88 15.89 33.96
CA VAL A 818 -15.51 14.65 34.67
C VAL A 818 -15.52 13.44 33.71
N TYR A 819 -16.46 13.41 32.77
CA TYR A 819 -16.52 12.39 31.71
C TYR A 819 -15.32 12.50 30.76
N THR A 820 -14.97 13.70 30.26
CA THR A 820 -13.79 13.89 29.40
C THR A 820 -12.48 13.54 30.12
N LEU A 821 -12.37 13.74 31.43
CA LEU A 821 -11.21 13.26 32.21
C LEU A 821 -11.17 11.73 32.29
N CYS A 822 -12.31 11.07 32.51
CA CYS A 822 -12.41 9.61 32.49
C CYS A 822 -12.11 9.01 31.11
N GLU A 823 -12.56 9.67 30.05
CA GLU A 823 -12.33 9.28 28.66
C GLU A 823 -10.84 9.40 28.28
N LYS A 824 -10.20 10.53 28.63
CA LYS A 824 -8.74 10.69 28.47
C LYS A 824 -7.95 9.64 29.27
N LYS A 825 -8.37 9.35 30.50
CA LYS A 825 -7.71 8.35 31.34
C LYS A 825 -7.90 6.92 30.81
N ALA A 826 -9.09 6.61 30.27
CA ALA A 826 -9.37 5.35 29.58
C ALA A 826 -8.54 5.21 28.29
N GLN A 827 -8.42 6.28 27.50
CA GLN A 827 -7.57 6.28 26.30
C GLN A 827 -6.11 6.02 26.65
N ILE A 828 -5.54 6.72 27.65
CA ILE A 828 -4.15 6.49 28.08
C ILE A 828 -3.97 5.05 28.61
N ALA A 829 -4.97 4.46 29.29
CA ALA A 829 -4.91 3.05 29.69
C ALA A 829 -4.92 2.08 28.49
N ILE A 830 -5.69 2.39 27.43
CA ILE A 830 -5.68 1.65 26.16
C ILE A 830 -4.30 1.80 25.49
N ASP A 831 -3.74 3.01 25.47
CA ASP A 831 -2.42 3.30 24.88
C ASP A 831 -1.30 2.55 25.63
N ILE A 832 -1.34 2.51 26.96
CA ILE A 832 -0.41 1.69 27.78
C ILE A 832 -0.61 0.19 27.51
N LYS A 833 -1.85 -0.31 27.45
CA LYS A 833 -2.13 -1.73 27.12
C LYS A 833 -1.80 -2.05 25.65
N SER A 834 -1.66 -1.05 24.78
CA SER A 834 -1.15 -1.19 23.41
C SER A 834 0.37 -1.23 23.41
N ALA A 835 1.05 -0.22 23.97
CA ALA A 835 2.51 -0.13 24.03
C ALA A 835 3.17 -1.26 24.84
N LYS A 836 2.50 -1.81 25.87
CA LYS A 836 2.97 -3.03 26.55
C LYS A 836 2.77 -4.31 25.72
N ARG A 837 1.78 -4.36 24.82
CA ARG A 837 1.64 -5.45 23.84
C ARG A 837 2.67 -5.33 22.71
N GLU A 838 2.95 -4.12 22.25
CA GLU A 838 4.04 -3.76 21.34
C GLU A 838 5.40 -4.20 21.92
N LEU A 839 5.70 -3.83 23.17
CA LEU A 839 6.91 -4.26 23.88
C LEU A 839 7.00 -5.79 24.08
N LYS A 840 5.88 -6.46 24.37
CA LYS A 840 5.85 -7.94 24.46
C LYS A 840 6.13 -8.61 23.12
N LYS A 841 5.56 -8.08 22.02
CA LYS A 841 5.88 -8.50 20.65
C LYS A 841 7.35 -8.22 20.30
N ALA A 842 7.94 -7.15 20.83
CA ALA A 842 9.31 -6.76 20.53
C ALA A 842 10.39 -7.73 21.03
N ARG A 843 10.09 -8.53 22.07
CA ARG A 843 10.98 -9.60 22.57
C ARG A 843 10.92 -10.89 21.72
N THR A 844 10.06 -10.94 20.70
CA THR A 844 9.93 -12.07 19.77
C THR A 844 10.30 -11.64 18.35
N VAL A 845 10.97 -12.51 17.59
CA VAL A 845 11.19 -12.28 16.15
C VAL A 845 9.84 -12.28 15.45
N LEU A 846 9.39 -11.13 14.97
CA LEU A 846 7.97 -10.84 14.74
C LEU A 846 7.31 -11.77 13.71
N GLN A 847 8.03 -12.10 12.64
CA GLN A 847 7.54 -12.93 11.53
C GLN A 847 7.88 -14.43 11.71
N MET A 848 8.48 -14.82 12.84
CA MET A 848 8.88 -16.22 13.11
C MET A 848 7.67 -17.17 13.20
N ASP A 849 6.52 -16.70 13.67
CA ASP A 849 5.29 -17.50 13.70
C ASP A 849 4.60 -17.56 12.33
N GLU A 850 4.72 -16.51 11.51
CA GLU A 850 4.31 -16.54 10.10
C GLU A 850 5.16 -17.54 9.30
N LEU A 851 6.48 -17.57 9.52
CA LEU A 851 7.39 -18.56 8.93
C LEU A 851 6.97 -19.99 9.28
N LYS A 852 6.65 -20.28 10.55
CA LYS A 852 6.14 -21.61 10.96
C LYS A 852 4.83 -21.97 10.25
N CYS A 853 3.93 -21.00 10.07
CA CYS A 853 2.67 -21.22 9.34
C CYS A 853 2.91 -21.45 7.84
N ARG A 854 3.82 -20.70 7.20
CA ARG A 854 4.24 -20.92 5.80
C ARG A 854 4.95 -22.26 5.61
N LYS A 855 5.90 -22.62 6.48
CA LYS A 855 6.54 -23.95 6.49
C LYS A 855 5.49 -25.06 6.65
N ARG A 856 4.45 -24.89 7.47
CA ARG A 856 3.31 -25.82 7.56
C ARG A 856 2.54 -25.95 6.24
N VAL A 857 2.29 -24.86 5.50
CA VAL A 857 1.65 -24.93 4.16
C VAL A 857 2.53 -25.69 3.18
N LEU A 858 3.83 -25.33 3.06
CA LEU A 858 4.79 -26.00 2.17
C LEU A 858 4.88 -27.51 2.44
N ARG A 859 4.90 -27.91 3.72
CA ARG A 859 4.89 -29.32 4.15
C ARG A 859 3.58 -30.05 3.82
N ARG A 860 2.42 -29.39 3.94
CA ARG A 860 1.11 -30.00 3.62
C ARG A 860 0.83 -30.12 2.13
N LEU A 861 1.43 -29.24 1.31
CA LEU A 861 1.31 -29.27 -0.15
C LEU A 861 2.45 -30.05 -0.84
N GLY A 862 3.46 -30.52 -0.10
CA GLY A 862 4.54 -31.36 -0.62
C GLY A 862 5.67 -30.60 -1.33
N PHE A 863 5.88 -29.33 -1.01
CA PHE A 863 7.01 -28.53 -1.52
C PHE A 863 8.30 -28.75 -0.68
N ALA A 864 8.15 -29.14 0.59
CA ALA A 864 9.26 -29.49 1.47
C ALA A 864 8.83 -30.60 2.44
N THR A 865 9.80 -31.37 2.94
CA THR A 865 9.59 -32.42 3.94
C THR A 865 9.35 -31.86 5.35
N SER A 866 8.89 -32.70 6.29
CA SER A 866 8.78 -32.31 7.71
C SER A 866 10.11 -31.94 8.37
N SER A 867 11.24 -32.33 7.77
CA SER A 867 12.60 -31.99 8.18
C SER A 867 13.16 -30.76 7.44
N ASP A 868 12.29 -29.97 6.81
CA ASP A 868 12.58 -28.78 5.99
C ASP A 868 13.50 -28.98 4.76
N VAL A 869 13.88 -30.23 4.43
CA VAL A 869 14.52 -30.56 3.15
C VAL A 869 13.56 -30.30 1.99
N ILE A 870 14.01 -29.57 0.97
CA ILE A 870 13.22 -29.20 -0.21
C ILE A 870 12.94 -30.37 -1.16
N GLU A 871 11.67 -30.54 -1.54
CA GLU A 871 11.22 -31.57 -2.48
C GLU A 871 11.35 -31.13 -3.94
N MET A 872 11.20 -32.06 -4.89
CA MET A 872 11.19 -31.73 -6.34
C MET A 872 10.18 -30.62 -6.67
N LYS A 873 8.99 -30.65 -6.06
CA LYS A 873 7.96 -29.61 -6.20
C LYS A 873 8.42 -28.25 -5.66
N GLY A 874 9.18 -28.23 -4.57
CA GLY A 874 9.83 -27.02 -4.05
C GLY A 874 10.87 -26.45 -5.01
N ARG A 875 11.71 -27.30 -5.62
CA ARG A 875 12.73 -26.90 -6.59
C ARG A 875 12.12 -26.23 -7.83
N VAL A 876 10.97 -26.72 -8.30
CA VAL A 876 10.22 -26.13 -9.41
C VAL A 876 9.70 -24.72 -9.05
N ALA A 877 9.13 -24.56 -7.86
CA ALA A 877 8.67 -23.26 -7.35
C ALA A 877 9.80 -22.25 -7.06
N CYS A 878 11.05 -22.69 -6.88
CA CYS A 878 12.21 -21.79 -6.74
C CYS A 878 12.47 -21.00 -8.02
N GLU A 879 12.31 -21.61 -9.20
CA GLU A 879 12.55 -20.98 -10.50
C GLU A 879 11.37 -20.07 -10.93
N ILE A 880 10.16 -20.32 -10.40
CA ILE A 880 9.00 -19.41 -10.52
C ILE A 880 9.20 -18.24 -9.54
N SER A 881 9.94 -17.23 -10.01
CA SER A 881 10.29 -16.04 -9.24
C SER A 881 9.17 -15.00 -9.28
N ARG A 882 8.61 -14.70 -8.10
CA ARG A 882 7.55 -13.71 -7.87
C ARG A 882 8.03 -12.29 -8.22
N TRP A 883 8.02 -11.95 -9.50
CA TRP A 883 8.49 -10.67 -10.05
C TRP A 883 7.40 -9.58 -9.94
N TYR A 884 6.16 -9.92 -10.32
CA TYR A 884 4.95 -9.13 -10.07
C TYR A 884 3.72 -10.07 -10.02
N SER A 885 3.33 -10.52 -8.81
CA SER A 885 2.14 -11.36 -8.53
C SER A 885 2.01 -12.75 -9.18
N ALA A 886 3.05 -13.32 -9.81
CA ALA A 886 3.06 -14.76 -10.10
C ALA A 886 3.07 -15.57 -8.80
N ASP A 887 1.99 -16.33 -8.51
CA ASP A 887 1.92 -17.15 -7.30
C ASP A 887 2.63 -18.50 -7.48
N GLU A 888 3.76 -18.61 -6.81
CA GLU A 888 4.70 -19.73 -6.92
C GLU A 888 4.13 -21.08 -6.45
N LEU A 889 3.14 -21.07 -5.54
CA LEU A 889 2.44 -22.27 -5.10
C LEU A 889 1.40 -22.70 -6.13
N LEU A 890 0.51 -21.78 -6.54
CA LEU A 890 -0.60 -22.11 -7.44
C LEU A 890 -0.12 -22.57 -8.81
N LEU A 891 0.87 -21.90 -9.41
CA LEU A 891 1.44 -22.30 -10.69
C LEU A 891 2.05 -23.71 -10.64
N THR A 892 2.77 -24.02 -9.56
CA THR A 892 3.37 -25.34 -9.38
C THR A 892 2.32 -26.43 -9.11
N GLU A 893 1.29 -26.14 -8.31
CA GLU A 893 0.15 -27.06 -8.14
C GLU A 893 -0.53 -27.36 -9.48
N MET A 894 -0.75 -26.35 -10.33
CA MET A 894 -1.36 -26.52 -11.66
C MET A 894 -0.49 -27.35 -12.60
N MET A 895 0.84 -27.19 -12.56
CA MET A 895 1.78 -28.05 -13.32
C MET A 895 1.73 -29.50 -12.84
N PHE A 896 1.81 -29.75 -11.53
CA PHE A 896 1.82 -31.11 -10.97
C PHE A 896 0.44 -31.79 -11.02
N ASN A 897 -0.65 -31.03 -11.09
CA ASN A 897 -2.01 -31.53 -11.35
C ASN A 897 -2.27 -31.79 -12.85
N GLY A 898 -1.28 -31.55 -13.73
CA GLY A 898 -1.38 -31.81 -15.16
C GLY A 898 -2.25 -30.83 -15.96
N LEU A 899 -2.71 -29.73 -15.35
CA LEU A 899 -3.67 -28.79 -15.96
C LEU A 899 -3.16 -28.24 -17.31
N PHE A 900 -1.86 -27.94 -17.41
CA PHE A 900 -1.25 -27.43 -18.64
C PHE A 900 -1.03 -28.50 -19.74
N ASN A 901 -1.27 -29.79 -19.46
CA ASN A 901 -1.07 -30.87 -20.44
C ASN A 901 -2.14 -30.84 -21.54
N ASP A 902 -3.40 -30.64 -21.17
CA ASP A 902 -4.54 -30.68 -22.11
C ASP A 902 -4.77 -29.36 -22.87
N LEU A 903 -4.19 -28.24 -22.39
CA LEU A 903 -4.37 -26.92 -23.01
C LEU A 903 -3.55 -26.75 -24.29
N SER A 904 -4.06 -25.96 -25.23
CA SER A 904 -3.24 -25.40 -26.33
C SER A 904 -2.22 -24.38 -25.79
N ALA A 905 -1.21 -24.03 -26.58
CA ALA A 905 -0.25 -22.98 -26.20
C ALA A 905 -0.96 -21.63 -25.96
N GLU A 906 -1.90 -21.27 -26.83
CA GLU A 906 -2.72 -20.06 -26.72
C GLU A 906 -3.56 -20.06 -25.44
N GLN A 907 -4.22 -21.19 -25.12
CA GLN A 907 -4.99 -21.33 -23.88
C GLN A 907 -4.12 -21.27 -22.62
N ALA A 908 -2.94 -21.89 -22.64
CA ALA A 908 -1.98 -21.83 -21.53
C ALA A 908 -1.47 -20.40 -21.30
N THR A 909 -1.13 -19.68 -22.37
CA THR A 909 -0.72 -18.27 -22.27
C THR A 909 -1.84 -17.35 -21.78
N ALA A 910 -3.08 -17.56 -22.28
CA ALA A 910 -4.26 -16.83 -21.82
C ALA A 910 -4.54 -17.06 -20.34
N LEU A 911 -4.40 -18.29 -19.83
CA LEU A 911 -4.58 -18.57 -18.40
C LEU A 911 -3.49 -17.94 -17.53
N LEU A 912 -2.24 -17.91 -18.01
CA LEU A 912 -1.13 -17.27 -17.31
C LEU A 912 -1.27 -15.74 -17.22
N SER A 913 -2.10 -15.09 -18.07
CA SER A 913 -2.36 -13.65 -17.96
C SER A 913 -3.01 -13.25 -16.64
N CYS A 914 -3.80 -14.15 -16.04
CA CYS A 914 -4.49 -13.94 -14.75
C CYS A 914 -3.54 -13.67 -13.57
N PHE A 915 -2.27 -14.07 -13.69
CA PHE A 915 -1.24 -13.95 -12.65
C PHE A 915 -0.45 -12.63 -12.75
N VAL A 916 -0.26 -12.10 -13.96
CA VAL A 916 0.58 -10.91 -14.22
C VAL A 916 -0.20 -9.60 -14.34
N PHE A 917 -1.53 -9.69 -14.58
CA PHE A 917 -2.39 -8.53 -14.71
C PHE A 917 -2.87 -8.01 -13.34
N GLN A 918 -2.22 -6.95 -12.84
CA GLN A 918 -2.52 -6.34 -11.54
C GLN A 918 -3.49 -5.15 -11.59
N GLU A 919 -3.70 -4.47 -12.74
CA GLU A 919 -4.54 -3.26 -12.80
C GLU A 919 -6.05 -3.58 -12.61
N ASN A 920 -6.86 -2.55 -12.32
CA ASN A 920 -8.32 -2.68 -12.26
C ASN A 920 -8.91 -2.26 -13.61
N SER A 921 -9.64 -3.16 -14.27
CA SER A 921 -10.50 -2.88 -15.42
C SER A 921 -11.96 -2.75 -14.96
N SER A 922 -12.79 -2.01 -15.70
CA SER A 922 -14.22 -1.83 -15.37
C SER A 922 -15.15 -2.82 -16.07
N GLU A 923 -14.68 -3.52 -17.11
CA GLU A 923 -15.49 -4.47 -17.88
C GLU A 923 -14.88 -5.87 -17.87
N MET A 924 -15.70 -6.87 -17.53
CA MET A 924 -15.33 -8.28 -17.72
C MET A 924 -15.80 -8.75 -19.11
N PRO A 925 -14.89 -9.19 -20.00
CA PRO A 925 -15.28 -9.79 -21.26
C PRO A 925 -16.00 -11.13 -21.03
N LYS A 926 -16.96 -11.44 -21.90
CA LYS A 926 -17.65 -12.74 -21.88
C LYS A 926 -16.74 -13.82 -22.47
N LEU A 927 -15.92 -14.40 -21.60
CA LEU A 927 -15.02 -15.50 -21.95
C LEU A 927 -15.77 -16.64 -22.65
N THR A 928 -15.15 -17.20 -23.68
CA THR A 928 -15.62 -18.43 -24.33
C THR A 928 -15.49 -19.61 -23.36
N GLU A 929 -16.28 -20.66 -23.57
CA GLU A 929 -16.23 -21.86 -22.71
C GLU A 929 -14.83 -22.50 -22.66
N GLN A 930 -14.09 -22.41 -23.78
CA GLN A 930 -12.69 -22.83 -23.91
C GLN A 930 -11.71 -22.08 -22.98
N LEU A 931 -12.03 -20.84 -22.57
CA LEU A 931 -11.24 -20.05 -21.62
C LEU A 931 -11.83 -20.09 -20.20
N ALA A 932 -13.16 -20.20 -20.07
CA ALA A 932 -13.84 -20.31 -18.80
C ALA A 932 -13.60 -21.65 -18.09
N GLY A 933 -13.43 -22.76 -18.82
CA GLY A 933 -13.09 -24.08 -18.27
C GLY A 933 -11.77 -24.08 -17.49
N PRO A 934 -10.64 -23.71 -18.12
CA PRO A 934 -9.34 -23.61 -17.44
C PRO A 934 -9.33 -22.60 -16.29
N LEU A 935 -10.07 -21.49 -16.40
CA LEU A 935 -10.23 -20.51 -15.32
C LEU A 935 -10.90 -21.12 -14.08
N ARG A 936 -11.95 -21.94 -14.24
CA ARG A 936 -12.60 -22.65 -13.12
C ARG A 936 -11.63 -23.62 -12.43
N GLN A 937 -10.89 -24.42 -13.20
CA GLN A 937 -9.90 -25.35 -12.64
C GLN A 937 -8.78 -24.63 -11.86
N MET A 938 -8.31 -23.48 -12.36
CA MET A 938 -7.38 -22.60 -11.65
C MET A 938 -7.97 -22.08 -10.34
N GLN A 939 -9.24 -21.64 -10.34
CA GLN A 939 -9.94 -21.17 -9.14
C GLN A 939 -10.15 -22.29 -8.10
N GLU A 940 -10.43 -23.53 -8.52
CA GLU A 940 -10.53 -24.70 -7.63
C GLU A 940 -9.18 -25.04 -6.99
N CYS A 941 -8.09 -24.99 -7.76
CA CYS A 941 -6.73 -25.13 -7.23
C CYS A 941 -6.39 -24.01 -6.23
N ALA A 942 -6.77 -22.76 -6.54
CA ALA A 942 -6.57 -21.61 -5.66
C ALA A 942 -7.37 -21.75 -4.35
N LYS A 943 -8.64 -22.21 -4.40
CA LYS A 943 -9.46 -22.52 -3.21
C LYS A 943 -8.80 -23.55 -2.30
N ARG A 944 -8.23 -24.61 -2.89
CA ARG A 944 -7.48 -25.63 -2.12
C ARG A 944 -6.29 -25.03 -1.37
N ILE A 945 -5.53 -24.12 -1.98
CA ILE A 945 -4.38 -23.45 -1.35
C ILE A 945 -4.82 -22.47 -0.26
N ALA A 946 -5.85 -21.65 -0.53
CA ALA A 946 -6.42 -20.74 0.47
C ALA A 946 -6.90 -21.51 1.71
N LYS A 947 -7.67 -22.59 1.53
CA LYS A 947 -8.12 -23.45 2.61
C LYS A 947 -6.98 -24.10 3.40
N VAL A 948 -5.95 -24.63 2.73
CA VAL A 948 -4.78 -25.20 3.42
C VAL A 948 -4.00 -24.14 4.19
N SER A 949 -4.01 -22.89 3.74
CA SER A 949 -3.39 -21.73 4.40
C SER A 949 -4.17 -21.26 5.63
N ALA A 950 -5.50 -21.18 5.54
CA ALA A 950 -6.38 -20.91 6.68
C ALA A 950 -6.26 -22.01 7.75
N GLU A 951 -6.28 -23.28 7.34
CA GLU A 951 -6.03 -24.43 8.23
C GLU A 951 -4.59 -24.43 8.82
N ALA A 952 -3.64 -23.71 8.22
CA ALA A 952 -2.31 -23.52 8.77
C ALA A 952 -2.20 -22.38 9.80
N LYS A 953 -3.26 -21.58 9.98
CA LYS A 953 -3.33 -20.29 10.72
C LYS A 953 -2.68 -19.08 10.03
N LEU A 954 -2.70 -19.00 8.71
CA LEU A 954 -2.41 -17.74 8.00
C LEU A 954 -3.68 -16.88 7.88
N GLU A 955 -3.53 -15.55 8.03
CA GLU A 955 -4.61 -14.56 7.87
C GLU A 955 -4.91 -14.30 6.38
N ILE A 956 -5.38 -15.34 5.67
CA ILE A 956 -5.74 -15.28 4.26
C ILE A 956 -7.24 -15.55 4.11
N ASP A 957 -7.96 -14.54 3.62
CA ASP A 957 -9.34 -14.68 3.17
C ASP A 957 -9.43 -15.36 1.79
N GLU A 958 -10.38 -16.28 1.63
CA GLU A 958 -10.58 -17.04 0.40
C GLU A 958 -11.07 -16.13 -0.75
N GLU A 959 -12.00 -15.20 -0.50
CA GLU A 959 -12.49 -14.29 -1.54
C GLU A 959 -11.39 -13.35 -2.05
N THR A 960 -10.61 -12.77 -1.13
CA THR A 960 -9.51 -11.85 -1.43
C THR A 960 -8.39 -12.55 -2.19
N TYR A 961 -7.99 -13.75 -1.76
CA TYR A 961 -6.99 -14.54 -2.49
C TYR A 961 -7.46 -14.87 -3.91
N LEU A 962 -8.71 -15.32 -4.07
CA LEU A 962 -9.26 -15.65 -5.39
C LEU A 962 -9.44 -14.44 -6.31
N SER A 963 -9.83 -13.29 -5.77
CA SER A 963 -10.05 -12.05 -6.55
C SER A 963 -8.75 -11.29 -6.88
N SER A 964 -7.61 -11.72 -6.34
CA SER A 964 -6.29 -11.24 -6.78
C SER A 964 -5.93 -11.70 -8.20
N PHE A 965 -6.46 -12.85 -8.65
CA PHE A 965 -6.27 -13.37 -10.01
C PHE A 965 -7.33 -12.78 -10.96
N LYS A 966 -6.88 -12.03 -11.97
CA LYS A 966 -7.74 -11.13 -12.75
C LYS A 966 -7.88 -11.56 -14.22
N PRO A 967 -9.03 -12.14 -14.64
CA PRO A 967 -9.21 -12.71 -15.97
C PRO A 967 -9.49 -11.69 -17.10
N HIS A 968 -9.46 -10.38 -16.81
CA HIS A 968 -9.88 -9.29 -17.73
C HIS A 968 -9.11 -9.19 -19.05
N LEU A 969 -7.96 -9.86 -19.19
CA LEU A 969 -7.16 -9.90 -20.42
C LEU A 969 -6.98 -11.31 -21.01
N MET A 970 -7.70 -12.33 -20.52
CA MET A 970 -7.54 -13.70 -21.04
C MET A 970 -7.87 -13.80 -22.54
N ASP A 971 -8.95 -13.15 -22.98
CA ASP A 971 -9.39 -13.12 -24.38
C ASP A 971 -8.50 -12.23 -25.26
N VAL A 972 -8.04 -11.09 -24.72
CA VAL A 972 -7.02 -10.22 -25.33
C VAL A 972 -5.73 -10.99 -25.59
N VAL A 973 -5.24 -11.75 -24.61
CA VAL A 973 -4.02 -12.56 -24.73
C VAL A 973 -4.21 -13.76 -25.65
N TYR A 974 -5.36 -14.45 -25.58
CA TYR A 974 -5.69 -15.54 -26.49
C TYR A 974 -5.75 -15.06 -27.96
N THR A 975 -6.42 -13.93 -28.21
CA THR A 975 -6.57 -13.34 -29.54
C THR A 975 -5.24 -12.78 -30.07
N TRP A 976 -4.35 -12.31 -29.19
CA TRP A 976 -2.96 -12.01 -29.53
C TRP A 976 -2.17 -13.28 -29.90
N ALA A 977 -2.26 -14.34 -29.10
CA ALA A 977 -1.53 -15.60 -29.36
C ALA A 977 -1.99 -16.32 -30.65
N THR A 978 -3.24 -16.11 -31.10
CA THR A 978 -3.73 -16.62 -32.40
C THR A 978 -3.35 -15.75 -33.62
N GLY A 979 -2.65 -14.63 -33.42
CA GLY A 979 -2.07 -13.83 -34.52
C GLY A 979 -2.80 -12.53 -34.87
N ALA A 980 -3.74 -12.03 -34.06
CA ALA A 980 -4.42 -10.77 -34.37
C ALA A 980 -3.50 -9.53 -34.28
N THR A 981 -3.86 -8.45 -34.97
CA THR A 981 -3.10 -7.18 -34.93
C THR A 981 -3.30 -6.42 -33.62
N PHE A 982 -2.32 -5.58 -33.23
CA PHE A 982 -2.38 -4.83 -31.97
C PHE A 982 -3.57 -3.86 -31.95
N ALA A 983 -3.88 -3.25 -33.10
CA ALA A 983 -5.04 -2.41 -33.34
C ALA A 983 -6.41 -3.12 -33.25
N HIS A 984 -6.44 -4.46 -33.20
CA HIS A 984 -7.66 -5.24 -32.92
C HIS A 984 -7.84 -5.45 -31.42
N ILE A 985 -6.81 -5.95 -30.72
CA ILE A 985 -6.93 -6.26 -29.28
C ILE A 985 -7.16 -5.01 -28.41
N CYS A 986 -6.63 -3.85 -28.81
CA CYS A 986 -6.90 -2.58 -28.12
C CYS A 986 -8.35 -2.08 -28.24
N LYS A 987 -9.21 -2.77 -29.02
CA LYS A 987 -10.65 -2.49 -29.14
C LYS A 987 -11.51 -3.46 -28.32
N MET A 988 -10.89 -4.45 -27.66
CA MET A 988 -11.59 -5.48 -26.87
C MET A 988 -11.68 -5.12 -25.37
N THR A 989 -10.95 -4.12 -24.90
CA THR A 989 -10.79 -3.80 -23.47
C THR A 989 -10.71 -2.28 -23.23
N ASP A 990 -11.02 -1.85 -22.01
CA ASP A 990 -10.89 -0.47 -21.52
C ASP A 990 -9.46 -0.14 -21.00
N VAL A 991 -8.57 -1.14 -20.99
CA VAL A 991 -7.21 -1.04 -20.47
C VAL A 991 -6.27 -0.35 -21.46
N PHE A 992 -5.54 0.66 -20.98
CA PHE A 992 -4.52 1.40 -21.74
C PHE A 992 -3.48 0.49 -22.42
N GLU A 993 -3.03 0.88 -23.61
CA GLU A 993 -2.22 0.07 -24.52
C GLU A 993 -0.83 -0.25 -23.94
N GLY A 994 -0.22 0.70 -23.23
CA GLY A 994 1.02 0.50 -22.48
C GLY A 994 0.85 -0.41 -21.25
N SER A 995 -0.35 -0.48 -20.68
CA SER A 995 -0.67 -1.49 -19.65
C SER A 995 -0.82 -2.89 -20.26
N ILE A 996 -1.41 -3.01 -21.46
CA ILE A 996 -1.45 -4.27 -22.22
C ILE A 996 -0.04 -4.74 -22.55
N ILE A 997 0.83 -3.87 -23.09
CA ILE A 997 2.23 -4.25 -23.39
C ILE A 997 3.01 -4.62 -22.12
N ARG A 998 2.82 -3.92 -21.00
CA ARG A 998 3.41 -4.32 -19.70
C ARG A 998 2.95 -5.70 -19.27
N CYS A 999 1.66 -6.02 -19.43
CA CYS A 999 1.12 -7.34 -19.15
C CYS A 999 1.77 -8.42 -20.02
N MET A 1000 1.88 -8.19 -21.33
CA MET A 1000 2.50 -9.12 -22.28
C MET A 1000 4.00 -9.34 -22.01
N ARG A 1001 4.76 -8.30 -21.67
CA ARG A 1001 6.19 -8.44 -21.31
C ARG A 1001 6.37 -9.23 -20.01
N ARG A 1002 5.58 -8.94 -18.97
CA ARG A 1002 5.53 -9.75 -17.73
C ARG A 1002 5.11 -11.20 -18.00
N LEU A 1003 4.22 -11.43 -18.96
CA LEU A 1003 3.77 -12.76 -19.36
C LEU A 1003 4.88 -13.56 -20.06
N GLU A 1004 5.70 -12.92 -20.90
CA GLU A 1004 6.90 -13.54 -21.50
C GLU A 1004 7.96 -13.87 -20.43
N GLU A 1005 8.19 -12.95 -19.49
CA GLU A 1005 9.07 -13.14 -18.33
C GLU A 1005 8.58 -14.32 -17.44
N LEU A 1006 7.27 -14.46 -17.23
CA LEU A 1006 6.66 -15.61 -16.55
C LEU A 1006 6.78 -16.91 -17.37
N LEU A 1007 6.55 -16.89 -18.69
CA LEU A 1007 6.69 -18.07 -19.54
C LEU A 1007 8.14 -18.59 -19.58
N ARG A 1008 9.15 -17.71 -19.49
CA ARG A 1008 10.56 -18.11 -19.32
C ARG A 1008 10.79 -18.87 -18.02
N GLN A 1009 10.17 -18.43 -16.92
CA GLN A 1009 10.21 -19.13 -15.64
C GLN A 1009 9.48 -20.49 -15.72
N MET A 1010 8.29 -20.54 -16.32
CA MET A 1010 7.52 -21.79 -16.52
C MET A 1010 8.28 -22.79 -17.41
N CYS A 1011 9.05 -22.31 -18.39
CA CYS A 1011 9.95 -23.11 -19.21
C CYS A 1011 11.10 -23.73 -18.37
N GLN A 1012 11.79 -22.94 -17.54
CA GLN A 1012 12.78 -23.48 -16.58
C GLN A 1012 12.16 -24.43 -15.54
N ALA A 1013 10.94 -24.14 -15.08
CA ALA A 1013 10.18 -24.98 -14.16
C ALA A 1013 9.86 -26.35 -14.80
N ALA A 1014 9.43 -26.38 -16.07
CA ALA A 1014 9.21 -27.61 -16.83
C ALA A 1014 10.52 -28.39 -17.05
N LYS A 1015 11.61 -27.69 -17.36
CA LYS A 1015 12.96 -28.26 -17.49
C LYS A 1015 13.46 -28.90 -16.19
N ALA A 1016 13.18 -28.29 -15.04
CA ALA A 1016 13.50 -28.82 -13.71
C ALA A 1016 12.69 -30.10 -13.34
N ILE A 1017 11.52 -30.31 -13.96
CA ILE A 1017 10.77 -31.57 -13.90
C ILE A 1017 11.33 -32.61 -14.90
N GLY A 1018 11.96 -32.15 -15.98
CA GLY A 1018 12.33 -32.97 -17.13
C GLY A 1018 11.17 -33.18 -18.12
N ASN A 1019 10.12 -32.35 -18.09
CA ASN A 1019 8.99 -32.45 -19.01
C ASN A 1019 9.19 -31.55 -20.23
N THR A 1020 9.78 -32.14 -21.28
CA THR A 1020 10.06 -31.46 -22.55
C THR A 1020 8.80 -31.06 -23.33
N GLU A 1021 7.65 -31.72 -23.12
CA GLU A 1021 6.39 -31.34 -23.77
C GLU A 1021 5.87 -30.00 -23.22
N LEU A 1022 5.94 -29.80 -21.91
CA LEU A 1022 5.64 -28.52 -21.27
C LEU A 1022 6.70 -27.46 -21.58
N GLU A 1023 7.99 -27.81 -21.61
CA GLU A 1023 9.08 -26.90 -22.02
C GLU A 1023 8.82 -26.35 -23.43
N ASN A 1024 8.52 -27.23 -24.39
CA ASN A 1024 8.16 -26.85 -25.76
C ASN A 1024 6.86 -26.04 -25.83
N LYS A 1025 5.80 -26.42 -25.09
CA LYS A 1025 4.52 -25.70 -25.11
C LYS A 1025 4.64 -24.27 -24.57
N PHE A 1026 5.42 -24.05 -23.50
CA PHE A 1026 5.68 -22.70 -23.00
C PHE A 1026 6.61 -21.92 -23.94
N ALA A 1027 7.59 -22.57 -24.58
CA ALA A 1027 8.42 -21.93 -25.61
C ALA A 1027 7.62 -21.51 -26.86
N GLU A 1028 6.64 -22.31 -27.31
CA GLU A 1028 5.71 -21.95 -28.38
C GLU A 1028 4.76 -20.81 -27.95
N GLY A 1029 4.35 -20.79 -26.68
CA GLY A 1029 3.63 -19.66 -26.08
C GLY A 1029 4.44 -18.36 -26.14
N ILE A 1030 5.75 -18.42 -25.87
CA ILE A 1030 6.66 -17.27 -26.02
C ILE A 1030 6.71 -16.80 -27.47
N THR A 1031 6.89 -17.68 -28.46
CA THR A 1031 7.01 -17.25 -29.86
C THR A 1031 5.70 -16.69 -30.43
N LYS A 1032 4.54 -17.18 -29.98
CA LYS A 1032 3.22 -16.62 -30.38
C LYS A 1032 2.94 -15.24 -29.79
N ILE A 1033 3.43 -14.96 -28.58
CA ILE A 1033 3.33 -13.63 -27.94
C ILE A 1033 4.40 -12.67 -28.46
N LYS A 1034 5.63 -13.15 -28.70
CA LYS A 1034 6.82 -12.33 -28.97
C LYS A 1034 6.91 -11.89 -30.44
N ARG A 1035 6.11 -10.89 -30.78
CA ARG A 1035 6.10 -10.22 -32.09
C ARG A 1035 5.73 -8.75 -31.98
N ASP A 1036 5.99 -8.02 -33.07
CA ASP A 1036 5.52 -6.67 -33.36
C ASP A 1036 5.79 -5.65 -32.24
N ILE A 1037 5.02 -4.55 -32.18
CA ILE A 1037 5.19 -3.44 -31.22
C ILE A 1037 5.36 -3.85 -29.75
N VAL A 1038 4.79 -4.98 -29.33
CA VAL A 1038 4.83 -5.45 -27.94
C VAL A 1038 6.28 -5.70 -27.47
N PHE A 1039 7.16 -6.17 -28.36
CA PHE A 1039 8.57 -6.48 -28.08
C PHE A 1039 9.55 -5.64 -28.89
N ALA A 1040 9.12 -4.46 -29.37
CA ALA A 1040 10.02 -3.43 -29.85
C ALA A 1040 11.13 -3.15 -28.81
N ALA A 1041 12.38 -3.05 -29.29
CA ALA A 1041 13.53 -2.76 -28.45
C ALA A 1041 13.41 -1.39 -27.76
N SER A 1042 14.13 -1.21 -26.65
CA SER A 1042 14.21 0.09 -25.98
C SER A 1042 15.13 1.02 -26.77
N LEU A 1043 14.74 2.27 -26.97
CA LEU A 1043 15.52 3.29 -27.70
C LEU A 1043 16.82 3.72 -26.97
N TYR A 1044 17.05 3.18 -25.77
CA TYR A 1044 18.26 3.39 -24.96
C TYR A 1044 19.36 2.33 -25.18
N LEU A 1045 19.13 1.32 -26.04
CA LEU A 1045 19.98 0.14 -26.23
C LEU A 1045 20.62 0.06 -27.63
#